data_AF-A0A3P1WQ07-F1
#
_entry.id   AF-A0A3P1WQ07-F1
#
_cell.length_a   1.000
_cell.length_b   1.000
_cell.length_c   1.000
_cell.angle_alpha   90.00
_cell.angle_beta   90.00
_cell.angle_gamma   90.00
#
_symmetry.space_group_name_H-M   'P 1'
#
loop_
_entity.id
_entity.type
_entity.pdbx_description
1 polymer ?
#
loop_
_entity_poly.entity_id
_entity_poly.type
_entity_poly.pdbx_seq_one_letter_code
_entity_poly.pdbx_strand_id
1 'polypeptide(L)'
;MSFSYRTRGLQQAFNRHATHKALILEGRRAVGKSSLVRHLQEEGRYNSYRTLSDPREHARVAADPMRWLEGLTLPAIVDEAQLVPDLTRAVKELVDRLPEEHHLLLTGSASVGRGTMSGSDPLVGRSTRLRLQPFTAFELNSSSQPVIPSLIDLLFDAPLETNELRTLTERQLVALVRTGGMPSYCLPVIPLTRGALESRVRSDTLALLGDQLLPGERVDVGIAQAVLDAVLRIAGGQLNITRLGQGLDLDQRTVSRYVQLLERRFLLTPLHNLRAGAARASRAMRKVHASDTSATCEALSRSGHDVSDSPEALGQVLESWVVQQLTGALGWADIHSQLFYWRDAKTGDEVDAVLLDGTGRRVGVEVKLASSVAPKDLKGLRALRNNGGLHRGFVVHTGAAMEQLDHDIWALPLSAITDPSTWSTAPRPTTRQEVITVTTPSPDSPSVFLSYVHDDDDTFGGLLVRFAEQVAMAYKTETGIPLELIVDRDSIAWGERWRNRLTTELARATFLLAMVTPSYIRSEVCREEFLEFRSGEAAKGHDGILALLVKAPRWNRPDVVNDPLVAQIRETVFERQWLTLEHPLEELEEDTPQFRRTAQAVAKALAKRVDAFDSAPPPEESATEPSEQDGGDGLLELYERINDELMPRFTARASECEQAITTLFQDFTERLDSLPQGRPPRSSALISITHQLEPKRKRLDETSRALSDSWRALEQTLNEVVAIASDPAVAAVLPAVREELLAGPARLEFSEFDAVSQQIKALALMSRSLKPLSGSVEGALLTFRSIRTAAQRWGNSL
;
A
#
# COMPACT_ATOMS: atom_id res chain seq x y z
N MET A 1 -43.06 3.77 20.16
CA MET A 1 -42.00 4.76 20.46
C MET A 1 -40.99 4.66 19.33
N SER A 2 -40.94 5.67 18.44
CA SER A 2 -39.91 5.71 17.40
C SER A 2 -38.58 6.03 18.08
N PHE A 3 -37.64 5.08 18.05
CA PHE A 3 -36.29 5.31 18.56
C PHE A 3 -35.62 6.35 17.66
N SER A 4 -35.19 7.47 18.24
CA SER A 4 -34.44 8.48 17.48
C SER A 4 -33.04 7.95 17.19
N TYR A 5 -32.74 7.75 15.91
CA TYR A 5 -31.40 7.38 15.46
C TYR A 5 -30.39 8.47 15.87
N ARG A 6 -29.20 8.05 16.31
CA ARG A 6 -28.10 8.96 16.61
C ARG A 6 -27.09 8.91 15.47
N THR A 7 -26.87 10.06 14.84
CA THR A 7 -25.94 10.23 13.72
C THR A 7 -24.55 9.73 14.09
N ARG A 8 -23.94 8.98 13.18
CA ARG A 8 -22.57 8.47 13.31
C ARG A 8 -21.61 9.37 12.54
N GLY A 9 -20.43 9.64 13.09
CA GLY A 9 -19.37 10.34 12.35
C GLY A 9 -19.01 9.58 11.08
N LEU A 10 -18.88 8.24 11.21
CA LEU A 10 -18.61 7.34 10.10
C LEU A 10 -19.61 7.50 8.94
N GLN A 11 -20.90 7.77 9.22
CA GLN A 11 -21.95 7.93 8.19
C GLN A 11 -21.57 8.98 7.14
N GLN A 12 -20.90 10.06 7.55
CA GLN A 12 -20.49 11.17 6.68
C GLN A 12 -19.33 10.77 5.74
N ALA A 13 -18.62 9.70 6.06
CA ALA A 13 -17.48 9.21 5.29
C ALA A 13 -17.83 8.04 4.35
N PHE A 14 -19.09 7.55 4.37
CA PHE A 14 -19.50 6.43 3.50
C PHE A 14 -19.25 6.71 2.03
N ASN A 15 -19.65 7.88 1.53
CA ASN A 15 -19.47 8.21 0.11
C ASN A 15 -17.99 8.40 -0.25
N ARG A 16 -17.16 8.86 0.69
CA ARG A 16 -15.71 9.02 0.50
C ARG A 16 -14.98 7.67 0.50
N HIS A 17 -15.44 6.72 1.30
CA HIS A 17 -14.78 5.42 1.47
C HIS A 17 -15.39 4.29 0.62
N ALA A 18 -16.58 4.45 0.06
CA ALA A 18 -17.18 3.49 -0.86
C ALA A 18 -16.55 3.58 -2.27
N THR A 19 -15.23 3.45 -2.35
CA THR A 19 -14.43 3.50 -3.59
C THR A 19 -14.44 2.19 -4.36
N HIS A 20 -15.00 1.12 -3.79
CA HIS A 20 -15.09 -0.20 -4.40
C HIS A 20 -16.55 -0.65 -4.54
N LYS A 21 -16.77 -1.67 -5.38
CA LYS A 21 -18.09 -2.27 -5.62
C LYS A 21 -18.75 -2.88 -4.38
N ALA A 22 -17.96 -3.24 -3.37
CA ALA A 22 -18.44 -3.68 -2.08
C ALA A 22 -17.88 -2.82 -0.93
N LEU A 23 -18.68 -2.64 0.12
CA LEU A 23 -18.28 -2.05 1.39
C LEU A 23 -18.49 -3.09 2.48
N ILE A 24 -17.52 -3.24 3.37
CA ILE A 24 -17.61 -4.14 4.53
C ILE A 24 -17.58 -3.28 5.79
N LEU A 25 -18.69 -3.23 6.51
CA LEU A 25 -18.83 -2.56 7.79
C LEU A 25 -18.67 -3.56 8.95
N GLU A 26 -17.50 -3.55 9.56
CA GLU A 26 -17.14 -4.40 10.68
C GLU A 26 -17.18 -3.67 12.02
N GLY A 27 -17.24 -4.40 13.13
CA GLY A 27 -17.11 -3.81 14.47
C GLY A 27 -17.77 -4.67 15.53
N ARG A 28 -17.57 -4.33 16.80
CA ARG A 28 -18.10 -5.10 17.94
C ARG A 28 -19.62 -5.33 17.80
N ARG A 29 -20.13 -6.49 18.26
CA ARG A 29 -21.59 -6.70 18.35
C ARG A 29 -22.23 -5.60 19.20
N ALA A 30 -23.47 -5.23 18.88
CA ALA A 30 -24.23 -4.19 19.58
C ALA A 30 -23.63 -2.76 19.52
N VAL A 31 -22.60 -2.51 18.72
CA VAL A 31 -22.01 -1.15 18.53
C VAL A 31 -22.85 -0.21 17.64
N GLY A 32 -24.00 -0.70 17.14
CA GLY A 32 -24.93 0.09 16.33
C GLY A 32 -24.84 -0.11 14.81
N LYS A 33 -24.15 -1.17 14.33
CA LYS A 33 -24.04 -1.48 12.89
C LYS A 33 -25.41 -1.64 12.22
N SER A 34 -26.25 -2.53 12.74
CA SER A 34 -27.59 -2.78 12.18
C SER A 34 -28.47 -1.51 12.21
N SER A 35 -28.35 -0.67 13.24
CA SER A 35 -29.05 0.62 13.30
C SER A 35 -28.57 1.59 12.23
N LEU A 36 -27.26 1.68 12.00
CA LEU A 36 -26.68 2.52 10.95
C LEU A 36 -27.12 2.06 9.56
N VAL A 37 -27.02 0.78 9.23
CA VAL A 37 -27.36 0.30 7.87
C VAL A 37 -28.87 0.34 7.60
N ARG A 38 -29.72 0.14 8.61
CA ARG A 38 -31.17 0.35 8.48
C ARG A 38 -31.50 1.81 8.24
N HIS A 39 -30.84 2.72 8.95
CA HIS A 39 -31.01 4.15 8.70
C HIS A 39 -30.59 4.54 7.28
N LEU A 40 -29.47 4.01 6.77
CA LEU A 40 -29.05 4.23 5.37
C LEU A 40 -30.06 3.67 4.35
N GLN A 41 -30.73 2.57 4.67
CA GLN A 41 -31.82 2.03 3.86
C GLN A 41 -33.06 2.93 3.91
N GLU A 42 -33.44 3.43 5.08
CA GLU A 42 -34.55 4.39 5.28
C GLU A 42 -34.29 5.72 4.55
N GLU A 43 -33.02 6.16 4.47
CA GLU A 43 -32.58 7.29 3.64
C GLU A 43 -32.66 7.02 2.13
N GLY A 44 -32.95 5.78 1.70
CA GLY A 44 -33.03 5.39 0.29
C GLY A 44 -31.68 5.10 -0.37
N ARG A 45 -30.59 4.95 0.39
CA ARG A 45 -29.26 4.63 -0.19
C ARG A 45 -29.11 3.18 -0.60
N TYR A 46 -29.93 2.29 -0.06
CA TYR A 46 -29.94 0.86 -0.36
C TYR A 46 -31.36 0.37 -0.63
N ASN A 47 -31.52 -0.42 -1.68
CA ASN A 47 -32.81 -0.91 -2.16
C ASN A 47 -33.31 -2.13 -1.39
N SER A 48 -32.39 -2.89 -0.78
CA SER A 48 -32.76 -4.08 0.00
C SER A 48 -31.85 -4.30 1.21
N TYR A 49 -32.42 -4.89 2.26
CA TYR A 49 -31.71 -5.35 3.46
C TYR A 49 -32.07 -6.81 3.73
N ARG A 50 -31.04 -7.63 3.94
CA ARG A 50 -31.15 -9.03 4.33
C ARG A 50 -30.22 -9.30 5.51
N THR A 51 -30.65 -10.12 6.45
CA THR A 51 -29.85 -10.47 7.63
C THR A 51 -29.62 -11.98 7.69
N LEU A 52 -28.37 -12.39 7.80
CA LEU A 52 -28.01 -13.81 7.96
C LEU A 52 -28.13 -14.28 9.41
N SER A 53 -28.55 -13.39 10.33
CA SER A 53 -28.98 -13.81 11.66
C SER A 53 -30.36 -14.50 11.63
N ASP A 54 -31.15 -14.32 10.56
CA ASP A 54 -32.37 -15.11 10.36
C ASP A 54 -31.97 -16.53 9.90
N PRO A 55 -32.30 -17.59 10.67
CA PRO A 55 -31.96 -18.97 10.31
C PRO A 55 -32.49 -19.39 8.93
N ARG A 56 -33.62 -18.82 8.47
CA ARG A 56 -34.20 -19.14 7.17
C ARG A 56 -33.38 -18.53 6.03
N GLU A 57 -32.96 -17.28 6.18
CA GLU A 57 -32.08 -16.64 5.21
C GLU A 57 -30.70 -17.29 5.24
N HIS A 58 -30.14 -17.57 6.41
CA HIS A 58 -28.88 -18.31 6.57
C HIS A 58 -28.89 -19.63 5.81
N ALA A 59 -29.93 -20.46 6.00
CA ALA A 59 -30.05 -21.75 5.33
C ALA A 59 -30.17 -21.61 3.79
N ARG A 60 -30.85 -20.57 3.30
CA ARG A 60 -30.94 -20.28 1.85
C ARG A 60 -29.60 -19.91 1.26
N VAL A 61 -28.87 -19.00 1.92
CA VAL A 61 -27.54 -18.57 1.46
C VAL A 61 -26.55 -19.71 1.56
N ALA A 62 -26.57 -20.51 2.62
CA ALA A 62 -25.68 -21.66 2.79
C ALA A 62 -25.90 -22.76 1.74
N ALA A 63 -27.11 -22.89 1.20
CA ALA A 63 -27.41 -23.86 0.15
C ALA A 63 -26.85 -23.43 -1.23
N ASP A 64 -27.01 -22.15 -1.59
CA ASP A 64 -26.51 -21.58 -2.85
C ASP A 64 -26.30 -20.06 -2.71
N PRO A 65 -25.10 -19.61 -2.31
CA PRO A 65 -24.84 -18.19 -2.06
C PRO A 65 -24.98 -17.33 -3.32
N MET A 66 -24.58 -17.86 -4.49
CA MET A 66 -24.56 -17.12 -5.75
C MET A 66 -25.97 -16.86 -6.26
N ARG A 67 -26.82 -17.89 -6.29
CA ARG A 67 -28.23 -17.73 -6.67
C ARG A 67 -28.99 -16.79 -5.74
N TRP A 68 -28.69 -16.83 -4.44
CA TRP A 68 -29.30 -15.92 -3.48
C TRP A 68 -28.88 -14.47 -3.72
N LEU A 69 -27.59 -14.23 -3.99
CA LEU A 69 -27.06 -12.90 -4.32
C LEU A 69 -27.66 -12.33 -5.60
N GLU A 70 -27.84 -13.13 -6.65
CA GLU A 70 -28.47 -12.70 -7.92
C GLU A 70 -29.95 -12.30 -7.76
N GLY A 71 -30.60 -12.76 -6.67
CA GLY A 71 -31.97 -12.37 -6.33
C GLY A 71 -32.08 -11.06 -5.54
N LEU A 72 -30.97 -10.40 -5.19
CA LEU A 72 -31.00 -9.15 -4.43
C LEU A 72 -31.31 -7.94 -5.32
N THR A 73 -32.06 -6.99 -4.78
CA THR A 73 -32.23 -5.67 -5.40
C THR A 73 -31.05 -4.79 -5.00
N LEU A 74 -30.12 -4.58 -5.92
CA LEU A 74 -28.92 -3.75 -5.72
C LEU A 74 -29.24 -2.25 -5.82
N PRO A 75 -28.52 -1.37 -5.10
CA PRO A 75 -27.52 -1.71 -4.09
C PRO A 75 -28.15 -2.33 -2.83
N ALA A 76 -27.53 -3.38 -2.28
CA ALA A 76 -28.11 -4.20 -1.21
C ALA A 76 -27.24 -4.26 0.04
N ILE A 77 -27.88 -4.47 1.19
CA ILE A 77 -27.23 -4.71 2.48
C ILE A 77 -27.38 -6.19 2.86
N VAL A 78 -26.26 -6.81 3.23
CA VAL A 78 -26.20 -8.15 3.83
C VAL A 78 -25.61 -8.05 5.23
N ASP A 79 -26.47 -8.17 6.24
CA ASP A 79 -26.13 -8.04 7.66
C ASP A 79 -25.62 -9.39 8.21
N GLU A 80 -24.54 -9.35 9.00
CA GLU A 80 -23.84 -10.50 9.62
C GLU A 80 -23.31 -11.52 8.58
N ALA A 81 -22.68 -11.00 7.52
CA ALA A 81 -22.12 -11.76 6.40
C ALA A 81 -21.09 -12.82 6.82
N GLN A 82 -20.40 -12.66 7.96
CA GLN A 82 -19.42 -13.63 8.46
C GLN A 82 -20.04 -14.98 8.86
N LEU A 83 -21.36 -15.07 9.04
CA LEU A 83 -22.05 -16.32 9.38
C LEU A 83 -22.07 -17.34 8.23
N VAL A 84 -21.79 -16.89 7.00
CA VAL A 84 -21.67 -17.76 5.81
C VAL A 84 -20.34 -17.45 5.11
N PRO A 85 -19.25 -18.18 5.40
CA PRO A 85 -17.92 -17.86 4.90
C PRO A 85 -17.84 -17.86 3.36
N ASP A 86 -18.54 -18.80 2.72
CA ASP A 86 -18.57 -18.95 1.25
C ASP A 86 -19.28 -17.80 0.53
N LEU A 87 -20.07 -16.98 1.25
CA LEU A 87 -20.72 -15.80 0.70
C LEU A 87 -19.70 -14.83 0.10
N THR A 88 -18.53 -14.69 0.71
CA THR A 88 -17.50 -13.74 0.24
C THR A 88 -16.94 -14.12 -1.14
N ARG A 89 -16.90 -15.42 -1.48
CA ARG A 89 -16.52 -15.88 -2.83
C ARG A 89 -17.61 -15.56 -3.85
N ALA A 90 -18.87 -15.79 -3.50
CA ALA A 90 -19.99 -15.47 -4.38
C ALA A 90 -20.16 -13.95 -4.58
N VAL A 91 -19.89 -13.14 -3.55
CA VAL A 91 -19.87 -11.67 -3.67
C VAL A 91 -18.81 -11.25 -4.67
N LYS A 92 -17.59 -11.84 -4.62
CA LYS A 92 -16.52 -11.58 -5.58
C LYS A 92 -16.99 -11.85 -7.02
N GLU A 93 -17.61 -13.00 -7.27
CA GLU A 93 -18.11 -13.39 -8.59
C GLU A 93 -19.25 -12.48 -9.10
N LEU A 94 -20.10 -11.99 -8.19
CA LEU A 94 -21.14 -11.02 -8.52
C LEU A 94 -20.52 -9.66 -8.90
N VAL A 95 -19.69 -9.07 -8.04
CA VAL A 95 -19.15 -7.72 -8.26
C VAL A 95 -18.21 -7.63 -9.46
N ASP A 96 -17.52 -8.72 -9.81
CA ASP A 96 -16.68 -8.77 -11.02
C ASP A 96 -17.48 -8.58 -12.32
N ARG A 97 -18.79 -8.84 -12.31
CA ARG A 97 -19.68 -8.69 -13.47
C ARG A 97 -20.44 -7.37 -13.50
N LEU A 98 -20.38 -6.58 -12.43
CA LEU A 98 -21.13 -5.34 -12.28
C LEU A 98 -20.31 -4.11 -12.72
N PRO A 99 -20.95 -2.97 -13.07
CA PRO A 99 -20.27 -1.71 -13.34
C PRO A 99 -19.40 -1.26 -12.15
N GLU A 100 -18.41 -0.38 -12.42
CA GLU A 100 -17.52 0.25 -11.42
C GLU A 100 -18.26 1.30 -10.56
N GLU A 101 -19.26 0.84 -9.82
CA GLU A 101 -20.05 1.61 -8.85
C GLU A 101 -20.30 0.79 -7.58
N HIS A 102 -20.76 1.42 -6.51
CA HIS A 102 -21.02 0.72 -5.24
C HIS A 102 -22.31 -0.10 -5.30
N HIS A 103 -22.23 -1.40 -5.02
CA HIS A 103 -23.37 -2.33 -5.13
C HIS A 103 -23.76 -3.01 -3.82
N LEU A 104 -22.80 -3.32 -2.95
CA LEU A 104 -23.05 -4.18 -1.80
C LEU A 104 -22.47 -3.63 -0.52
N LEU A 105 -23.27 -3.64 0.55
CA LEU A 105 -22.79 -3.40 1.90
C LEU A 105 -22.91 -4.70 2.71
N LEU A 106 -21.78 -5.26 3.12
CA LEU A 106 -21.71 -6.40 4.02
C LEU A 106 -21.44 -5.89 5.44
N THR A 107 -22.11 -6.43 6.46
CA THR A 107 -21.73 -6.16 7.85
C THR A 107 -21.14 -7.39 8.52
N GLY A 108 -20.37 -7.18 9.59
CA GLY A 108 -20.05 -8.29 10.48
C GLY A 108 -19.62 -7.90 11.89
N SER A 109 -20.07 -8.70 12.87
CA SER A 109 -19.63 -8.59 14.27
C SER A 109 -18.28 -9.26 14.56
N ALA A 110 -17.77 -10.03 13.61
CA ALA A 110 -16.40 -10.50 13.54
C ALA A 110 -15.86 -10.26 12.11
N SER A 111 -14.57 -10.53 11.88
CA SER A 111 -13.95 -10.33 10.57
C SER A 111 -14.64 -11.12 9.45
N VAL A 112 -15.20 -10.43 8.45
CA VAL A 112 -15.85 -11.00 7.27
C VAL A 112 -14.79 -11.42 6.26
N GLY A 113 -14.77 -12.68 5.83
CA GLY A 113 -13.86 -13.18 4.78
C GLY A 113 -12.42 -13.49 5.23
N ARG A 114 -12.06 -13.26 6.51
CA ARG A 114 -10.72 -13.53 7.07
C ARG A 114 -10.69 -14.76 8.00
N GLY A 115 -11.51 -15.76 7.67
CA GLY A 115 -11.99 -16.79 8.59
C GLY A 115 -11.18 -18.08 8.72
N THR A 116 -10.14 -18.32 7.92
CA THR A 116 -9.31 -19.52 8.10
C THR A 116 -7.84 -19.14 8.08
N MET A 117 -7.04 -19.75 8.95
CA MET A 117 -5.57 -19.65 8.93
C MET A 117 -4.94 -20.25 7.65
N SER A 118 -5.70 -20.34 6.54
CA SER A 118 -5.37 -21.03 5.30
C SER A 118 -6.07 -20.46 4.05
N GLY A 119 -6.66 -19.27 4.07
CA GLY A 119 -7.38 -18.70 2.93
C GLY A 119 -7.07 -17.22 2.68
N SER A 120 -6.84 -16.86 1.41
CA SER A 120 -6.82 -15.47 0.95
C SER A 120 -8.23 -14.86 1.08
N ASP A 121 -8.30 -13.58 1.45
CA ASP A 121 -9.55 -12.82 1.50
C ASP A 121 -10.12 -12.68 0.08
N PRO A 122 -11.29 -13.27 -0.26
CA PRO A 122 -11.80 -13.27 -1.63
C PRO A 122 -12.15 -11.89 -2.18
N LEU A 123 -12.35 -10.90 -1.29
CA LEU A 123 -12.78 -9.54 -1.64
C LEU A 123 -11.64 -8.52 -1.70
N VAL A 124 -10.39 -8.98 -1.71
CA VAL A 124 -9.21 -8.13 -1.91
C VAL A 124 -9.30 -7.38 -3.24
N GLY A 125 -9.07 -6.06 -3.17
CA GLY A 125 -9.16 -5.15 -4.32
C GLY A 125 -10.58 -4.92 -4.86
N ARG A 126 -11.61 -5.43 -4.18
CA ARG A 126 -13.04 -5.31 -4.57
C ARG A 126 -13.91 -4.75 -3.46
N SER A 127 -13.36 -4.60 -2.26
CA SER A 127 -14.09 -4.10 -1.11
C SER A 127 -13.29 -3.05 -0.34
N THR A 128 -13.98 -2.00 0.08
CA THR A 128 -13.47 -1.13 1.15
C THR A 128 -13.94 -1.67 2.49
N ARG A 129 -13.07 -1.66 3.50
CA ARG A 129 -13.40 -2.10 4.86
C ARG A 129 -13.44 -0.91 5.81
N LEU A 130 -14.57 -0.73 6.47
CA LEU A 130 -14.78 0.27 7.50
C LEU A 130 -15.04 -0.41 8.84
N ARG A 131 -14.56 0.21 9.92
CA ARG A 131 -14.81 -0.27 11.29
C ARG A 131 -15.67 0.73 12.05
N LEU A 132 -16.83 0.28 12.51
CA LEU A 132 -17.68 1.03 13.42
C LEU A 132 -17.21 0.83 14.86
N GLN A 133 -16.68 1.90 15.45
CA GLN A 133 -16.25 1.94 16.85
C GLN A 133 -17.44 2.26 17.78
N PRO A 134 -17.30 2.08 19.11
CA PRO A 134 -18.24 2.66 20.06
C PRO A 134 -18.32 4.18 19.87
N PHE A 135 -19.39 4.80 20.35
CA PHE A 135 -19.60 6.23 20.20
C PHE A 135 -18.42 7.03 20.76
N THR A 136 -17.95 8.02 19.99
CA THR A 136 -17.09 9.06 20.54
C THR A 136 -17.93 10.09 21.30
N ALA A 137 -17.32 10.84 22.20
CA ALA A 137 -17.97 11.94 22.89
C ALA A 137 -18.46 13.01 21.91
N PHE A 138 -17.73 13.25 20.81
CA PHE A 138 -18.20 14.13 19.73
C PHE A 138 -19.50 13.63 19.11
N GLU A 139 -19.63 12.32 18.82
CA GLU A 139 -20.89 11.78 18.29
C GLU A 139 -22.05 11.93 19.31
N LEU A 140 -21.78 11.76 20.60
CA LEU A 140 -22.81 11.92 21.65
C LEU A 140 -23.23 13.38 21.85
N ASN A 141 -22.29 14.31 21.77
CA ASN A 141 -22.51 15.73 22.06
C ASN A 141 -22.91 16.55 20.81
N SER A 142 -22.83 15.98 19.60
CA SER A 142 -23.20 16.66 18.35
C SER A 142 -24.68 16.49 17.95
N SER A 143 -25.56 16.28 18.92
CA SER A 143 -26.97 15.89 18.72
C SER A 143 -27.79 16.79 17.79
N SER A 144 -27.33 18.02 17.52
CA SER A 144 -28.03 19.03 16.71
C SER A 144 -27.26 19.49 15.47
N GLN A 145 -26.09 18.89 15.17
CA GLN A 145 -25.26 19.29 14.04
C GLN A 145 -25.38 18.30 12.88
N PRO A 146 -25.49 18.77 11.62
CA PRO A 146 -25.58 17.89 10.44
C PRO A 146 -24.25 17.19 10.12
N VAL A 147 -23.13 17.76 10.59
CA VAL A 147 -21.77 17.28 10.36
C VAL A 147 -21.08 17.21 11.72
N ILE A 148 -20.33 16.13 11.95
CA ILE A 148 -19.59 15.90 13.18
C ILE A 148 -18.11 16.08 12.81
N PRO A 149 -17.40 17.10 13.33
CA PRO A 149 -15.99 17.28 13.00
C PRO A 149 -15.18 16.06 13.44
N SER A 150 -14.11 15.75 12.72
CA SER A 150 -13.17 14.71 13.16
C SER A 150 -12.18 15.30 14.16
N LEU A 151 -12.03 14.65 15.31
CA LEU A 151 -10.98 14.99 16.25
C LEU A 151 -9.58 14.88 15.63
N ILE A 152 -9.38 13.97 14.66
CA ILE A 152 -8.10 13.81 13.97
C ILE A 152 -7.78 15.07 13.17
N ASP A 153 -8.72 15.52 12.33
CA ASP A 153 -8.52 16.72 11.50
C ASP A 153 -8.27 17.97 12.35
N LEU A 154 -8.96 18.07 13.49
CA LEU A 154 -8.74 19.15 14.45
C LEU A 154 -7.34 19.12 15.05
N LEU A 155 -6.88 17.97 15.51
CA LEU A 155 -5.55 17.83 16.11
C LEU A 155 -4.43 18.16 15.12
N PHE A 156 -4.59 17.83 13.84
CA PHE A 156 -3.61 18.17 12.81
C PHE A 156 -3.63 19.65 12.44
N ASP A 157 -4.80 20.19 12.08
CA ASP A 157 -4.83 21.42 11.27
C ASP A 157 -5.75 22.52 11.84
N ALA A 158 -6.53 22.27 12.89
CA ALA A 158 -7.34 23.35 13.48
C ALA A 158 -6.46 24.49 14.02
N PRO A 159 -6.91 25.75 13.95
CA PRO A 159 -6.23 26.83 14.66
C PRO A 159 -6.25 26.55 16.17
N LEU A 160 -5.13 26.82 16.83
CA LEU A 160 -4.98 26.68 18.27
C LEU A 160 -4.82 28.07 18.87
N GLU A 161 -5.63 28.37 19.87
CA GLU A 161 -5.62 29.65 20.57
C GLU A 161 -5.57 29.40 22.07
N THR A 162 -4.83 30.23 22.79
CA THR A 162 -4.80 30.14 24.25
C THR A 162 -6.15 30.56 24.81
N ASN A 163 -6.84 29.66 25.51
CA ASN A 163 -8.15 29.92 26.11
C ASN A 163 -8.40 29.04 27.34
N GLU A 164 -9.43 29.37 28.12
CA GLU A 164 -9.91 28.53 29.22
C GLU A 164 -11.22 27.85 28.83
N LEU A 165 -11.22 26.52 28.93
CA LEU A 165 -12.35 25.65 28.66
C LEU A 165 -12.98 25.12 29.95
N ARG A 166 -14.16 24.48 29.81
CA ARG A 166 -14.84 23.87 30.96
C ARG A 166 -14.02 22.67 31.48
N THR A 167 -14.01 22.49 32.79
CA THR A 167 -13.42 21.32 33.43
C THR A 167 -14.48 20.25 33.70
N LEU A 168 -14.04 19.00 33.74
CA LEU A 168 -14.85 17.90 34.22
C LEU A 168 -14.52 17.66 35.69
N THR A 169 -15.55 17.52 36.53
CA THR A 169 -15.35 17.04 37.90
C THR A 169 -14.86 15.59 37.88
N GLU A 170 -14.16 15.16 38.92
CA GLU A 170 -13.70 13.77 39.04
C GLU A 170 -14.87 12.77 38.95
N ARG A 171 -16.03 13.08 39.53
CA ARG A 171 -17.24 12.26 39.39
C ARG A 171 -17.71 12.13 37.95
N GLN A 172 -17.69 13.22 37.18
CA GLN A 172 -18.04 13.20 35.76
C GLN A 172 -17.01 12.40 34.96
N LEU A 173 -15.72 12.54 35.27
CA LEU A 173 -14.64 11.79 34.63
C LEU A 173 -14.78 10.28 34.88
N VAL A 174 -15.01 9.87 36.13
CA VAL A 174 -15.26 8.47 36.49
C VAL A 174 -16.52 7.94 35.80
N ALA A 175 -17.58 8.73 35.72
CA ALA A 175 -18.79 8.35 34.99
C ALA A 175 -18.55 8.21 33.48
N LEU A 176 -17.74 9.09 32.89
CA LEU A 176 -17.38 9.08 31.48
C LEU A 176 -16.64 7.79 31.10
N VAL A 177 -15.55 7.47 31.82
CA VAL A 177 -14.75 6.28 31.53
C VAL A 177 -15.48 4.98 31.87
N ARG A 178 -16.36 4.98 32.88
CA ARG A 178 -17.14 3.79 33.27
C ARG A 178 -18.27 3.50 32.29
N THR A 179 -18.94 4.54 31.79
CA THR A 179 -20.04 4.38 30.83
C THR A 179 -19.52 3.95 29.45
N GLY A 180 -18.38 4.50 29.02
CA GLY A 180 -17.84 4.25 27.68
C GLY A 180 -18.74 4.78 26.56
N GLY A 181 -18.59 4.22 25.36
CA GLY A 181 -19.27 4.62 24.13
C GLY A 181 -20.24 3.58 23.56
N MET A 182 -20.41 2.42 24.20
CA MET A 182 -21.37 1.43 23.69
C MET A 182 -22.81 1.96 23.77
N PRO A 183 -23.62 1.84 22.69
CA PRO A 183 -24.96 2.43 22.64
C PRO A 183 -25.88 2.02 23.80
N SER A 184 -25.83 0.75 24.21
CA SER A 184 -26.66 0.21 25.30
C SER A 184 -26.30 0.76 26.69
N TYR A 185 -25.15 1.43 26.83
CA TYR A 185 -24.63 1.99 28.07
C TYR A 185 -24.73 3.51 28.09
N CYS A 186 -24.32 4.18 27.02
CA CYS A 186 -24.28 5.65 26.94
C CYS A 186 -25.60 6.28 26.48
N LEU A 187 -26.48 5.51 25.84
CA LEU A 187 -27.81 5.95 25.41
C LEU A 187 -28.90 5.00 25.94
N PRO A 188 -28.97 4.74 27.25
CA PRO A 188 -29.91 3.78 27.78
C PRO A 188 -31.32 4.40 27.79
N VAL A 189 -32.33 3.59 27.45
CA VAL A 189 -33.74 4.02 27.51
C VAL A 189 -34.14 4.43 28.92
N ILE A 190 -33.62 3.71 29.92
CA ILE A 190 -33.80 3.97 31.35
C ILE A 190 -32.41 4.25 31.92
N PRO A 191 -32.19 5.36 32.64
CA PRO A 191 -30.92 5.64 33.29
C PRO A 191 -30.43 4.44 34.10
N LEU A 192 -29.20 4.01 33.85
CA LEU A 192 -28.61 2.85 34.52
C LEU A 192 -27.97 3.29 35.83
N THR A 193 -28.27 2.56 36.91
CA THR A 193 -27.45 2.64 38.12
C THR A 193 -26.08 2.01 37.86
N ARG A 194 -25.09 2.32 38.69
CA ARG A 194 -23.75 1.72 38.60
C ARG A 194 -23.79 0.19 38.52
N GLY A 195 -24.50 -0.47 39.45
CA GLY A 195 -24.60 -1.93 39.46
C GLY A 195 -25.35 -2.51 38.26
N ALA A 196 -26.35 -1.79 37.73
CA ALA A 196 -27.05 -2.20 36.51
C ALA A 196 -26.15 -2.09 35.27
N LEU A 197 -25.34 -1.03 35.19
CA LEU A 197 -24.33 -0.86 34.15
C LEU A 197 -23.29 -1.99 34.21
N GLU A 198 -22.69 -2.23 35.37
CA GLU A 198 -21.68 -3.29 35.55
C GLU A 198 -22.24 -4.68 35.21
N SER A 199 -23.45 -5.00 35.69
CA SER A 199 -24.13 -6.27 35.37
C SER A 199 -24.37 -6.42 33.86
N ARG A 200 -24.79 -5.33 33.19
CA ARG A 200 -25.02 -5.33 31.75
C ARG A 200 -23.71 -5.48 30.97
N VAL A 201 -22.67 -4.72 31.30
CA VAL A 201 -21.34 -4.84 30.67
C VAL A 201 -20.81 -6.27 30.80
N ARG A 202 -20.95 -6.87 31.99
CA ARG A 202 -20.55 -8.26 32.24
C ARG A 202 -21.32 -9.24 31.37
N SER A 203 -22.65 -9.13 31.36
CA SER A 203 -23.53 -9.99 30.56
C SER A 203 -23.21 -9.90 29.07
N ASP A 204 -23.06 -8.68 28.54
CA ASP A 204 -22.76 -8.43 27.13
C ASP A 204 -21.36 -8.97 26.76
N THR A 205 -20.38 -8.80 27.64
CA THR A 205 -19.02 -9.32 27.43
C THR A 205 -18.99 -10.86 27.44
N LEU A 206 -19.69 -11.51 28.39
CA LEU A 206 -19.80 -12.97 28.42
C LEU A 206 -20.50 -13.53 27.18
N ALA A 207 -21.59 -12.90 26.74
CA ALA A 207 -22.29 -13.29 25.52
C ALA A 207 -21.38 -13.20 24.29
N LEU A 208 -20.59 -12.13 24.18
CA LEU A 208 -19.60 -11.94 23.11
C LEU A 208 -18.49 -13.01 23.09
N LEU A 209 -18.19 -13.64 24.23
CA LEU A 209 -17.23 -14.74 24.32
C LEU A 209 -17.87 -16.10 24.00
N GLY A 210 -19.12 -16.32 24.44
CA GLY A 210 -19.87 -17.56 24.24
C GLY A 210 -20.44 -17.76 22.83
N ASP A 211 -20.72 -16.69 22.10
CA ASP A 211 -21.29 -16.78 20.75
C ASP A 211 -20.28 -17.38 19.75
N GLN A 212 -20.75 -18.34 18.95
CA GLN A 212 -20.03 -18.81 17.75
C GLN A 212 -20.16 -17.75 16.65
N LEU A 213 -19.40 -16.66 16.77
CA LEU A 213 -19.37 -15.58 15.78
C LEU A 213 -18.58 -15.94 14.51
N LEU A 214 -17.72 -16.97 14.59
CA LEU A 214 -16.91 -17.48 13.48
C LEU A 214 -17.21 -18.97 13.28
N PRO A 215 -17.65 -19.40 12.09
CA PRO A 215 -17.95 -20.80 11.80
C PRO A 215 -16.73 -21.72 12.00
N GLY A 216 -16.93 -22.84 12.70
CA GLY A 216 -15.90 -23.87 12.90
C GLY A 216 -14.91 -23.62 14.04
N GLU A 217 -14.95 -22.46 14.71
CA GLU A 217 -14.04 -22.14 15.81
C GLU A 217 -14.65 -22.54 17.17
N ARG A 218 -14.14 -23.63 17.79
CA ARG A 218 -14.49 -23.99 19.18
C ARG A 218 -13.71 -23.11 20.14
N VAL A 219 -14.41 -22.33 20.96
CA VAL A 219 -13.83 -21.38 21.93
C VAL A 219 -14.15 -21.84 23.33
N ASP A 220 -13.13 -21.98 24.18
CA ASP A 220 -13.33 -22.14 25.62
C ASP A 220 -13.62 -20.76 26.22
N VAL A 221 -14.85 -20.54 26.67
CA VAL A 221 -15.31 -19.26 27.21
C VAL A 221 -14.56 -18.90 28.49
N GLY A 222 -14.21 -19.89 29.33
CA GLY A 222 -13.48 -19.67 30.56
C GLY A 222 -12.06 -19.15 30.29
N ILE A 223 -11.35 -19.79 29.35
CA ILE A 223 -10.01 -19.33 28.95
C ILE A 223 -10.10 -17.97 28.25
N ALA A 224 -11.07 -17.76 27.36
CA ALA A 224 -11.24 -16.49 26.66
C ALA A 224 -11.49 -15.33 27.64
N GLN A 225 -12.32 -15.57 28.66
CA GLN A 225 -12.59 -14.59 29.71
C GLN A 225 -11.35 -14.33 30.57
N ALA A 226 -10.63 -15.37 30.98
CA ALA A 226 -9.42 -15.22 31.78
C ALA A 226 -8.34 -14.41 31.04
N VAL A 227 -8.13 -14.68 29.75
CA VAL A 227 -7.21 -13.92 28.89
C VAL A 227 -7.69 -12.49 28.71
N LEU A 228 -8.98 -12.27 28.43
CA LEU A 228 -9.56 -10.93 28.28
C LEU A 228 -9.37 -10.12 29.57
N ASP A 229 -9.75 -10.66 30.73
CA ASP A 229 -9.61 -10.00 32.02
C ASP A 229 -8.16 -9.63 32.34
N ALA A 230 -7.22 -10.54 32.06
CA ALA A 230 -5.81 -10.29 32.31
C ALA A 230 -5.26 -9.14 31.43
N VAL A 231 -5.77 -8.97 30.21
CA VAL A 231 -5.44 -7.82 29.35
C VAL A 231 -6.14 -6.55 29.85
N LEU A 232 -7.45 -6.62 30.14
CA LEU A 232 -8.25 -5.45 30.53
C LEU A 232 -7.82 -4.82 31.86
N ARG A 233 -7.27 -5.60 32.79
CA ARG A 233 -6.75 -5.12 34.08
C ARG A 233 -5.42 -4.38 33.97
N ILE A 234 -4.77 -4.39 32.81
CA ILE A 234 -3.55 -3.62 32.52
C ILE A 234 -3.89 -2.61 31.42
N ALA A 235 -4.78 -1.67 31.73
CA ALA A 235 -5.28 -0.68 30.78
C ALA A 235 -4.13 0.12 30.16
N GLY A 236 -4.05 0.15 28.83
CA GLY A 236 -2.98 0.83 28.09
C GLY A 236 -1.58 0.22 28.26
N GLY A 237 -1.47 -0.94 28.89
CA GLY A 237 -0.19 -1.61 29.08
C GLY A 237 0.37 -2.28 27.83
N GLN A 238 1.69 -2.46 27.80
CA GLN A 238 2.35 -3.29 26.80
C GLN A 238 2.00 -4.78 27.02
N LEU A 239 1.47 -5.42 25.98
CA LEU A 239 1.08 -6.83 26.00
C LEU A 239 2.31 -7.73 26.04
N ASN A 240 2.51 -8.42 27.17
CA ASN A 240 3.54 -9.44 27.34
C ASN A 240 2.89 -10.84 27.38
N ILE A 241 2.87 -11.52 26.24
CA ILE A 241 2.29 -12.87 26.08
C ILE A 241 2.89 -13.87 27.07
N THR A 242 4.21 -13.83 27.28
CA THR A 242 4.92 -14.73 28.19
C THR A 242 4.46 -14.54 29.63
N ARG A 243 4.38 -13.28 30.09
CA ARG A 243 3.93 -12.94 31.44
C ARG A 243 2.46 -13.30 31.66
N LEU A 244 1.62 -13.08 30.65
CA LEU A 244 0.21 -13.48 30.68
C LEU A 244 0.05 -15.00 30.77
N GLY A 245 0.82 -15.76 29.98
CA GLY A 245 0.79 -17.23 30.03
C GLY A 245 1.20 -17.77 31.39
N GLN A 246 2.28 -17.23 31.97
CA GLN A 246 2.71 -17.60 33.32
C GLN A 246 1.66 -17.28 34.39
N GLY A 247 1.02 -16.10 34.32
CA GLY A 247 0.01 -15.69 35.30
C GLY A 247 -1.31 -16.46 35.20
N LEU A 248 -1.61 -17.05 34.05
CA LEU A 248 -2.83 -17.81 33.79
C LEU A 248 -2.62 -19.33 33.76
N ASP A 249 -1.38 -19.81 33.93
CA ASP A 249 -0.99 -21.22 33.73
C ASP A 249 -1.38 -21.75 32.33
N LEU A 250 -1.09 -20.94 31.29
CA LEU A 250 -1.36 -21.24 29.89
C LEU A 250 -0.09 -21.14 29.03
N ASP A 251 0.02 -21.98 28.01
CA ASP A 251 1.12 -21.87 27.06
C ASP A 251 0.98 -20.62 26.17
N GLN A 252 2.12 -20.11 25.67
CA GLN A 252 2.16 -18.86 24.89
C GLN A 252 1.36 -18.93 23.58
N ARG A 253 1.25 -20.10 22.95
CA ARG A 253 0.48 -20.26 21.71
C ARG A 253 -1.01 -20.15 22.00
N THR A 254 -1.47 -20.73 23.11
CA THR A 254 -2.85 -20.59 23.58
C THR A 254 -3.18 -19.13 23.87
N VAL A 255 -2.36 -18.42 24.65
CA VAL A 255 -2.59 -16.99 24.93
C VAL A 255 -2.61 -16.17 23.64
N SER A 256 -1.65 -16.37 22.74
CA SER A 256 -1.59 -15.67 21.44
C SER A 256 -2.85 -15.92 20.61
N ARG A 257 -3.33 -17.17 20.56
CA ARG A 257 -4.56 -17.55 19.85
C ARG A 257 -5.78 -16.81 20.41
N TYR A 258 -5.93 -16.77 21.74
CA TYR A 258 -7.04 -16.07 22.38
C TYR A 258 -6.96 -14.55 22.22
N VAL A 259 -5.77 -13.93 22.31
CA VAL A 259 -5.61 -12.51 22.02
C VAL A 259 -6.03 -12.19 20.59
N GLN A 260 -5.56 -12.97 19.60
CA GLN A 260 -5.97 -12.79 18.20
C GLN A 260 -7.48 -12.98 17.99
N LEU A 261 -8.10 -13.94 18.69
CA LEU A 261 -9.55 -14.13 18.68
C LEU A 261 -10.28 -12.90 19.22
N LEU A 262 -9.84 -12.34 20.36
CA LEU A 262 -10.42 -11.15 20.97
C LEU A 262 -10.26 -9.90 20.07
N GLU A 263 -9.12 -9.76 19.38
CA GLU A 263 -8.89 -8.74 18.35
C GLU A 263 -9.85 -8.92 17.16
N ARG A 264 -10.03 -10.16 16.65
CA ARG A 264 -10.98 -10.47 15.55
C ARG A 264 -12.45 -10.22 15.92
N ARG A 265 -12.79 -10.31 17.21
CA ARG A 265 -14.11 -9.97 17.78
C ARG A 265 -14.24 -8.49 18.16
N PHE A 266 -13.25 -7.67 17.82
CA PHE A 266 -13.22 -6.23 18.09
C PHE A 266 -13.38 -5.89 19.58
N LEU A 267 -12.89 -6.75 20.47
CA LEU A 267 -12.89 -6.51 21.92
C LEU A 267 -11.66 -5.72 22.36
N LEU A 268 -10.57 -5.82 21.59
CA LEU A 268 -9.27 -5.20 21.87
C LEU A 268 -8.82 -4.32 20.69
N THR A 269 -8.15 -3.21 21.01
CA THR A 269 -7.53 -2.27 20.08
C THR A 269 -6.01 -2.27 20.31
N PRO A 270 -5.22 -2.93 19.44
CA PRO A 270 -3.77 -2.91 19.55
C PRO A 270 -3.17 -1.65 18.93
N LEU A 271 -2.20 -1.04 19.61
CA LEU A 271 -1.33 0.00 19.08
C LEU A 271 0.09 -0.55 18.91
N HIS A 272 0.64 -0.41 17.72
CA HIS A 272 2.03 -0.79 17.43
C HIS A 272 2.99 0.31 17.86
N ASN A 273 4.23 -0.05 18.21
CA ASN A 273 5.25 0.94 18.52
C ASN A 273 5.79 1.54 17.21
N LEU A 274 5.55 2.83 16.99
CA LEU A 274 6.02 3.56 15.81
C LEU A 274 7.54 3.47 15.63
N ARG A 275 8.29 3.40 16.73
CA ARG A 275 9.76 3.35 16.68
C ARG A 275 10.34 2.01 16.23
N ALA A 276 9.53 0.95 16.23
CA ALA A 276 9.98 -0.32 15.74
C ALA A 276 10.16 -0.25 14.22
N GLY A 277 11.40 -0.20 13.74
CA GLY A 277 11.67 -0.19 12.30
C GLY A 277 10.97 -1.36 11.58
N ALA A 278 10.67 -1.20 10.28
CA ALA A 278 9.77 -2.08 9.53
C ALA A 278 10.00 -3.59 9.76
N ALA A 279 11.25 -4.05 9.74
CA ALA A 279 11.61 -5.46 9.95
C ALA A 279 11.34 -5.99 11.38
N ARG A 280 11.21 -5.10 12.37
CA ARG A 280 10.99 -5.43 13.79
C ARG A 280 9.59 -5.09 14.28
N ALA A 281 8.79 -4.36 13.50
CA ALA A 281 7.44 -3.92 13.87
C ALA A 281 6.51 -5.08 14.28
N SER A 282 6.63 -6.24 13.62
CA SER A 282 5.86 -7.45 13.95
C SER A 282 6.27 -8.13 15.26
N ARG A 283 7.49 -7.90 15.75
CA ARG A 283 8.04 -8.46 17.00
C ARG A 283 8.00 -7.47 18.16
N ALA A 284 7.77 -6.19 17.88
CA ALA A 284 7.69 -5.16 18.91
C ALA A 284 6.46 -5.40 19.79
N MET A 285 6.62 -5.12 21.09
CA MET A 285 5.50 -5.17 22.02
C MET A 285 4.43 -4.17 21.58
N ARG A 286 3.16 -4.57 21.69
CA ARG A 286 2.00 -3.74 21.35
C ARG A 286 1.38 -3.22 22.64
N LYS A 287 0.96 -1.95 22.68
CA LYS A 287 -0.01 -1.52 23.69
C LYS A 287 -1.37 -2.07 23.30
N VAL A 288 -2.16 -2.53 24.26
CA VAL A 288 -3.51 -3.04 23.98
C VAL A 288 -4.51 -2.36 24.88
N HIS A 289 -5.52 -1.77 24.25
CA HIS A 289 -6.62 -1.11 24.93
C HIS A 289 -7.90 -1.92 24.74
N ALA A 290 -8.84 -1.78 25.67
CA ALA A 290 -10.21 -2.24 25.44
C ALA A 290 -10.82 -1.46 24.26
N SER A 291 -11.66 -2.12 23.48
CA SER A 291 -12.51 -1.42 22.50
C SER A 291 -13.43 -0.38 23.15
N ASP A 292 -13.83 -0.64 24.40
CA ASP A 292 -14.66 0.25 25.22
C ASP A 292 -14.22 0.18 26.68
N THR A 293 -13.99 1.33 27.32
CA THR A 293 -13.45 1.38 28.69
C THR A 293 -14.39 0.83 29.75
N SER A 294 -15.69 0.70 29.49
CA SER A 294 -16.64 0.11 30.43
C SER A 294 -16.28 -1.34 30.77
N ALA A 295 -15.73 -2.10 29.81
CA ALA A 295 -15.24 -3.46 30.03
C ALA A 295 -14.05 -3.51 31.00
N THR A 296 -13.13 -2.54 30.90
CA THR A 296 -12.02 -2.40 31.85
C THR A 296 -12.53 -2.06 33.25
N CYS A 297 -13.44 -1.09 33.38
CA CYS A 297 -14.03 -0.73 34.67
C CYS A 297 -14.79 -1.90 35.32
N GLU A 298 -15.53 -2.70 34.54
CA GLU A 298 -16.20 -3.91 35.03
C GLU A 298 -15.18 -4.97 35.46
N ALA A 299 -14.14 -5.22 34.67
CA ALA A 299 -13.13 -6.23 34.98
C ALA A 299 -12.33 -5.90 36.25
N LEU A 300 -12.08 -4.60 36.51
CA LEU A 300 -11.53 -4.10 37.77
C LEU A 300 -12.52 -4.32 38.92
N SER A 301 -13.77 -3.88 38.76
CA SER A 301 -14.86 -4.02 39.77
C SER A 301 -15.05 -5.47 40.20
N ARG A 302 -15.02 -6.40 39.24
CA ARG A 302 -15.15 -7.83 39.49
C ARG A 302 -13.94 -8.45 40.18
N SER A 303 -12.76 -7.81 40.10
CA SER A 303 -11.58 -8.18 40.89
C SER A 303 -11.54 -7.56 42.29
N GLY A 304 -12.59 -6.82 42.68
CA GLY A 304 -12.67 -6.16 43.99
C GLY A 304 -12.00 -4.78 44.04
N HIS A 305 -11.71 -4.18 42.88
CA HIS A 305 -11.09 -2.86 42.74
C HIS A 305 -12.01 -1.91 41.99
N ASP A 306 -11.91 -0.61 42.22
CA ASP A 306 -12.58 0.42 41.44
C ASP A 306 -11.59 1.28 40.66
N VAL A 307 -12.03 1.82 39.52
CA VAL A 307 -11.24 2.82 38.78
C VAL A 307 -10.94 4.07 39.62
N SER A 308 -11.78 4.41 40.60
CA SER A 308 -11.58 5.51 41.54
C SER A 308 -10.75 5.14 42.77
N ASP A 309 -10.27 3.90 42.91
CA ASP A 309 -9.46 3.51 44.07
C ASP A 309 -8.09 4.20 44.08
N SER A 310 -7.55 4.51 42.91
CA SER A 310 -6.27 5.20 42.78
C SER A 310 -6.22 6.13 41.56
N PRO A 311 -5.49 7.27 41.64
CA PRO A 311 -5.25 8.14 40.49
C PRO A 311 -4.57 7.43 39.32
N GLU A 312 -3.69 6.47 39.60
CA GLU A 312 -2.99 5.69 38.56
C GLU A 312 -3.97 4.83 37.76
N ALA A 313 -4.89 4.14 38.44
CA ALA A 313 -5.92 3.33 37.77
C ALA A 313 -6.82 4.23 36.90
N LEU A 314 -7.30 5.35 37.45
CA LEU A 314 -8.11 6.30 36.69
C LEU A 314 -7.35 6.88 35.49
N GLY A 315 -6.06 7.20 35.67
CA GLY A 315 -5.18 7.70 34.60
C GLY A 315 -5.01 6.70 33.45
N GLN A 316 -4.76 5.42 33.74
CA GLN A 316 -4.61 4.37 32.73
C GLN A 316 -5.91 4.10 31.95
N VAL A 317 -7.05 4.13 32.64
CA VAL A 317 -8.36 4.00 31.97
C VAL A 317 -8.67 5.24 31.14
N LEU A 318 -8.30 6.43 31.62
CA LEU A 318 -8.44 7.69 30.87
C LEU A 318 -7.59 7.69 29.59
N GLU A 319 -6.34 7.22 29.65
CA GLU A 319 -5.50 7.01 28.47
C GLU A 319 -6.23 6.13 27.44
N SER A 320 -6.75 5.00 27.90
CA SER A 320 -7.52 4.08 27.04
C SER A 320 -8.79 4.71 26.47
N TRP A 321 -9.45 5.56 27.24
CA TRP A 321 -10.63 6.30 26.79
C TRP A 321 -10.27 7.31 25.68
N VAL A 322 -9.15 8.04 25.81
CA VAL A 322 -8.64 8.96 24.78
C VAL A 322 -8.28 8.18 23.51
N VAL A 323 -7.59 7.04 23.63
CA VAL A 323 -7.30 6.16 22.48
C VAL A 323 -8.59 5.68 21.80
N GLN A 324 -9.64 5.36 22.56
CA GLN A 324 -10.96 5.04 22.02
C GLN A 324 -11.54 6.21 21.21
N GLN A 325 -11.40 7.46 21.67
CA GLN A 325 -11.86 8.64 20.94
C GLN A 325 -11.10 8.83 19.61
N LEU A 326 -9.77 8.74 19.65
CA LEU A 326 -8.92 8.85 18.45
C LEU A 326 -9.24 7.75 17.44
N THR A 327 -9.35 6.50 17.92
CA THR A 327 -9.66 5.34 17.08
C THR A 327 -11.02 5.48 16.40
N GLY A 328 -12.02 6.05 17.11
CA GLY A 328 -13.31 6.38 16.53
C GLY A 328 -13.19 7.41 15.42
N ALA A 329 -12.56 8.55 15.72
CA ALA A 329 -12.45 9.70 14.81
C ALA A 329 -11.67 9.39 13.52
N LEU A 330 -10.71 8.46 13.54
CA LEU A 330 -10.04 7.96 12.33
C LEU A 330 -11.02 7.47 11.26
N GLY A 331 -12.19 6.96 11.66
CA GLY A 331 -13.17 6.42 10.73
C GLY A 331 -13.78 7.45 9.79
N TRP A 332 -13.76 8.74 10.12
CA TRP A 332 -14.34 9.80 9.27
C TRP A 332 -13.45 11.02 9.06
N ALA A 333 -12.19 10.96 9.50
CA ALA A 333 -11.19 11.98 9.26
C ALA A 333 -10.96 12.17 7.75
N ASP A 334 -10.80 13.42 7.31
CA ASP A 334 -10.27 13.75 5.99
C ASP A 334 -8.78 13.41 5.90
N ILE A 335 -8.02 13.63 6.97
CA ILE A 335 -6.60 13.33 7.03
C ILE A 335 -6.40 11.85 7.32
N HIS A 336 -6.07 11.09 6.27
CA HIS A 336 -5.74 9.67 6.38
C HIS A 336 -4.51 9.44 7.24
N SER A 337 -4.75 8.94 8.45
CA SER A 337 -3.74 8.74 9.48
C SER A 337 -3.77 7.31 10.02
N GLN A 338 -2.63 6.83 10.50
CA GLN A 338 -2.51 5.61 11.28
C GLN A 338 -2.20 5.96 12.74
N LEU A 339 -2.71 5.16 13.67
CA LEU A 339 -2.54 5.36 15.11
C LEU A 339 -1.56 4.35 15.69
N PHE A 340 -0.56 4.87 16.37
CA PHE A 340 0.50 4.13 17.04
C PHE A 340 0.60 4.57 18.50
N TYR A 341 1.46 3.90 19.26
CA TYR A 341 2.12 4.52 20.40
C TYR A 341 3.61 4.67 20.08
N TRP A 342 4.36 5.46 20.84
CA TRP A 342 5.80 5.55 20.65
C TRP A 342 6.52 5.28 21.95
N ARG A 343 7.58 4.46 21.90
CA ARG A 343 8.44 4.24 23.06
C ARG A 343 9.89 4.00 22.65
N ASP A 344 10.81 4.73 23.28
CA ASP A 344 12.24 4.51 23.18
C ASP A 344 12.66 3.31 24.04
N ALA A 345 13.20 2.27 23.40
CA ALA A 345 13.68 1.09 24.12
C ALA A 345 14.94 1.35 24.98
N LYS A 346 15.71 2.40 24.70
CA LYS A 346 16.93 2.78 25.42
C LYS A 346 16.63 3.70 26.60
N THR A 347 15.86 4.77 26.38
CA THR A 347 15.58 5.77 27.43
C THR A 347 14.34 5.45 28.24
N GLY A 348 13.43 4.64 27.70
CA GLY A 348 12.13 4.36 28.28
C GLY A 348 11.12 5.50 28.10
N ASP A 349 11.47 6.59 27.39
CA ASP A 349 10.54 7.66 27.10
C ASP A 349 9.42 7.17 26.20
N GLU A 350 8.21 7.67 26.46
CA GLU A 350 6.97 7.13 25.89
C GLU A 350 6.03 8.28 25.52
N VAL A 351 5.23 8.06 24.48
CA VAL A 351 4.09 8.88 24.10
C VAL A 351 2.90 7.94 23.91
N ASP A 352 1.80 8.22 24.61
CA ASP A 352 0.64 7.33 24.71
C ASP A 352 0.00 7.02 23.35
N ALA A 353 -0.15 8.04 22.50
CA ALA A 353 -0.67 7.91 21.15
C ALA A 353 0.09 8.79 20.15
N VAL A 354 0.33 8.28 18.96
CA VAL A 354 0.95 9.02 17.85
C VAL A 354 0.17 8.77 16.57
N LEU A 355 -0.37 9.83 15.98
CA LEU A 355 -0.96 9.81 14.66
C LEU A 355 0.13 10.10 13.63
N LEU A 356 0.19 9.29 12.57
CA LEU A 356 1.08 9.47 11.43
C LEU A 356 0.23 9.54 10.16
N ASP A 357 0.28 10.67 9.45
CA ASP A 357 -0.40 10.80 8.16
C ASP A 357 0.45 10.29 6.98
N GLY A 358 -0.16 10.22 5.80
CA GLY A 358 0.51 9.77 4.57
C GLY A 358 1.65 10.66 4.08
N THR A 359 1.77 11.89 4.60
CA THR A 359 2.85 12.84 4.28
C THR A 359 4.03 12.75 5.27
N GLY A 360 3.89 11.92 6.31
CA GLY A 360 4.89 11.77 7.37
C GLY A 360 4.72 12.72 8.55
N ARG A 361 3.69 13.58 8.56
CA ARG A 361 3.40 14.46 9.71
C ARG A 361 2.96 13.63 10.91
N ARG A 362 3.52 13.97 12.07
CA ARG A 362 3.30 13.24 13.33
C ARG A 362 2.59 14.11 14.35
N VAL A 363 1.44 13.66 14.84
CA VAL A 363 0.77 14.27 15.99
C VAL A 363 0.91 13.37 17.21
N GLY A 364 1.61 13.86 18.23
CA GLY A 364 1.79 13.15 19.51
C GLY A 364 0.73 13.55 20.53
N VAL A 365 0.19 12.58 21.26
CA VAL A 365 -0.81 12.78 22.32
C VAL A 365 -0.35 12.05 23.58
N GLU A 366 -0.17 12.80 24.65
CA GLU A 366 0.20 12.33 25.99
C GLU A 366 -0.96 12.60 26.95
N VAL A 367 -1.35 11.66 27.80
CA VAL A 367 -2.50 11.83 28.71
C VAL A 367 -2.01 11.98 30.16
N LYS A 368 -2.56 12.98 30.87
CA LYS A 368 -2.24 13.27 32.27
C LYS A 368 -3.49 13.50 33.09
N LEU A 369 -3.63 12.73 34.17
CA LEU A 369 -4.64 12.97 35.20
C LEU A 369 -4.17 14.10 36.14
N ALA A 370 -4.08 15.31 35.61
CA ALA A 370 -3.64 16.50 36.35
C ALA A 370 -4.40 17.74 35.85
N SER A 371 -4.66 18.70 36.75
CA SER A 371 -5.33 19.95 36.40
C SER A 371 -4.38 20.97 35.73
N SER A 372 -3.07 20.80 35.89
CA SER A 372 -2.04 21.60 35.22
C SER A 372 -0.96 20.70 34.64
N VAL A 373 -0.29 21.18 33.59
CA VAL A 373 0.78 20.46 32.92
C VAL A 373 2.14 20.97 33.43
N ALA A 374 3.01 20.06 33.87
CA ALA A 374 4.35 20.40 34.33
C ALA A 374 5.39 20.21 33.21
N PRO A 375 6.55 20.89 33.24
CA PRO A 375 7.59 20.75 32.21
C PRO A 375 8.10 19.32 31.99
N LYS A 376 8.02 18.46 33.03
CA LYS A 376 8.38 17.04 32.95
C LYS A 376 7.44 16.23 32.07
N ASP A 377 6.19 16.66 31.92
CA ASP A 377 5.15 15.94 31.16
C ASP A 377 5.38 16.06 29.65
N LEU A 378 6.18 17.04 29.21
CA LEU A 378 6.58 17.23 27.82
C LEU A 378 7.72 16.29 27.39
N LYS A 379 8.33 15.54 28.33
CA LYS A 379 9.55 14.76 28.07
C LYS A 379 9.37 13.76 26.93
N GLY A 380 8.26 13.02 26.92
CA GLY A 380 7.94 12.05 25.87
C GLY A 380 7.78 12.69 24.50
N LEU A 381 6.98 13.75 24.41
CA LEU A 381 6.74 14.49 23.16
C LEU A 381 8.01 15.14 22.61
N ARG A 382 8.86 15.71 23.47
CA ARG A 382 10.18 16.23 23.08
C ARG A 382 11.11 15.13 22.58
N ALA A 383 11.08 13.95 23.21
CA ALA A 383 11.86 12.81 22.76
C ALA A 383 11.39 12.28 21.40
N LEU A 384 10.07 12.24 21.17
CA LEU A 384 9.47 11.91 19.86
C LEU A 384 9.86 12.92 18.79
N ARG A 385 9.77 14.23 19.08
CA ARG A 385 10.20 15.32 18.19
C ARG A 385 11.65 15.15 17.74
N ASN A 386 12.54 14.86 18.70
CA ASN A 386 13.95 14.60 18.43
C ASN A 386 14.19 13.28 17.68
N ASN A 387 13.18 12.40 17.58
CA ASN A 387 13.25 11.08 16.96
C ASN A 387 12.35 10.98 15.71
N GLY A 388 12.50 11.95 14.80
CA GLY A 388 11.85 11.95 13.48
C GLY A 388 10.71 12.95 13.31
N GLY A 389 10.73 14.04 14.07
CA GLY A 389 9.83 15.18 13.89
C GLY A 389 8.54 15.08 14.69
N LEU A 390 7.92 16.24 14.87
CA LEU A 390 6.61 16.41 15.50
C LEU A 390 5.93 17.58 14.80
N HIS A 391 4.78 17.31 14.18
CA HIS A 391 3.93 18.35 13.57
C HIS A 391 3.23 19.13 14.69
N ARG A 392 2.59 18.41 15.62
CA ARG A 392 1.99 18.96 16.85
C ARG A 392 2.03 17.93 17.97
N GLY A 393 2.22 18.39 19.20
CA GLY A 393 2.13 17.60 20.42
C GLY A 393 1.03 18.12 21.33
N PHE A 394 0.26 17.23 21.94
CA PHE A 394 -0.78 17.58 22.88
C PHE A 394 -0.59 16.83 24.20
N VAL A 395 -0.53 17.56 25.31
CA VAL A 395 -0.66 17.00 26.65
C VAL A 395 -2.11 17.15 27.08
N VAL A 396 -2.89 16.08 26.97
CA VAL A 396 -4.28 16.02 27.38
C VAL A 396 -4.36 16.00 28.90
N HIS A 397 -5.10 16.95 29.50
CA HIS A 397 -5.17 17.10 30.95
C HIS A 397 -6.59 17.44 31.44
N THR A 398 -6.85 17.32 32.74
CA THR A 398 -8.20 17.52 33.33
C THR A 398 -8.51 18.98 33.71
N GLY A 399 -7.57 19.89 33.44
CA GLY A 399 -7.69 21.33 33.68
C GLY A 399 -8.48 22.06 32.61
N ALA A 400 -8.50 23.40 32.73
CA ALA A 400 -9.22 24.29 31.84
C ALA A 400 -8.35 24.89 30.72
N ALA A 401 -7.05 25.05 30.96
CA ALA A 401 -6.18 25.84 30.09
C ALA A 401 -5.81 25.10 28.80
N MET A 402 -6.24 25.61 27.64
CA MET A 402 -5.61 25.34 26.36
C MET A 402 -4.51 26.38 26.19
N GLU A 403 -3.25 25.95 26.17
CA GLU A 403 -2.12 26.88 26.08
C GLU A 403 -0.92 26.23 25.40
N GLN A 404 -0.10 27.05 24.75
CA GLN A 404 1.14 26.60 24.14
C GLN A 404 2.21 26.42 25.23
N LEU A 405 2.77 25.21 25.34
CA LEU A 405 3.80 24.87 26.32
C LEU A 405 5.22 24.85 25.73
N ASP A 406 5.32 24.62 24.41
CA ASP A 406 6.55 24.61 23.60
C ASP A 406 6.18 24.97 22.14
N HIS A 407 7.14 25.19 21.27
CA HIS A 407 6.92 25.62 19.87
C HIS A 407 5.83 24.82 19.15
N ASP A 408 5.85 23.50 19.31
CA ASP A 408 4.94 22.54 18.68
C ASP A 408 4.10 21.75 19.70
N ILE A 409 4.16 22.07 20.99
CA ILE A 409 3.47 21.31 22.05
C ILE A 409 2.48 22.19 22.82
N TRP A 410 1.26 21.68 22.99
CA TRP A 410 0.14 22.35 23.63
C TRP A 410 -0.43 21.56 24.81
N ALA A 411 -0.88 22.26 25.84
CA ALA A 411 -1.82 21.72 26.82
C ALA A 411 -3.21 21.64 26.16
N LEU A 412 -3.85 20.47 26.22
CA LEU A 412 -5.17 20.26 25.67
C LEU A 412 -6.15 19.83 26.78
N PRO A 413 -7.10 20.69 27.18
CA PRO A 413 -8.14 20.30 28.12
C PRO A 413 -8.94 19.11 27.61
N LEU A 414 -9.26 18.16 28.49
CA LEU A 414 -10.07 16.99 28.16
C LEU A 414 -11.44 17.37 27.57
N SER A 415 -11.96 18.54 27.93
CA SER A 415 -13.20 19.07 27.35
C SER A 415 -13.14 19.26 25.84
N ALA A 416 -11.95 19.56 25.28
CA ALA A 416 -11.75 19.68 23.84
C ALA A 416 -11.85 18.35 23.08
N ILE A 417 -11.70 17.22 23.78
CA ILE A 417 -11.93 15.88 23.24
C ILE A 417 -13.41 15.48 23.39
N THR A 418 -14.10 16.03 24.39
CA THR A 418 -15.50 15.69 24.64
C THR A 418 -16.50 16.54 23.86
N ASP A 419 -16.20 17.81 23.62
CA ASP A 419 -17.15 18.77 23.08
C ASP A 419 -16.53 19.47 21.85
N PRO A 420 -17.08 19.24 20.64
CA PRO A 420 -16.52 19.84 19.43
C PRO A 420 -16.67 21.37 19.39
N SER A 421 -17.57 21.95 20.19
CA SER A 421 -17.81 23.40 20.23
C SER A 421 -16.66 24.20 20.87
N THR A 422 -15.72 23.54 21.54
CA THR A 422 -14.55 24.18 22.16
C THR A 422 -13.52 24.69 21.15
N TRP A 423 -13.56 24.20 19.91
CA TRP A 423 -12.62 24.58 18.87
C TRP A 423 -13.14 25.85 18.19
N SER A 424 -12.47 27.00 18.40
CA SER A 424 -12.87 28.29 17.81
C SER A 424 -12.71 28.18 16.29
N THR A 425 -13.81 28.34 15.57
CA THR A 425 -13.92 27.87 14.17
C THR A 425 -13.43 26.44 14.01
N ALA A 426 -14.21 25.46 14.50
CA ALA A 426 -14.16 24.13 13.91
C ALA A 426 -14.04 24.33 12.40
N PRO A 427 -12.98 23.81 11.72
CA PRO A 427 -12.84 23.98 10.30
C PRO A 427 -14.20 23.59 9.74
N ARG A 428 -14.90 24.55 9.10
CA ARG A 428 -16.01 24.16 8.22
C ARG A 428 -15.41 23.04 7.41
N PRO A 429 -16.06 21.84 7.34
CA PRO A 429 -15.51 20.72 6.57
C PRO A 429 -15.04 21.35 5.29
N THR A 430 -13.71 21.43 5.15
CA THR A 430 -13.21 22.15 4.02
C THR A 430 -13.59 21.18 2.94
N THR A 431 -14.54 21.59 2.10
CA THR A 431 -14.58 21.15 0.72
C THR A 431 -13.33 21.70 0.01
N ARG A 432 -12.15 21.61 0.65
CA ARG A 432 -11.00 20.95 0.05
C ARG A 432 -11.35 19.47 -0.05
N GLN A 433 -12.35 19.22 -0.87
CA GLN A 433 -12.11 18.37 -2.00
C GLN A 433 -10.77 18.82 -2.62
N GLU A 434 -9.66 18.27 -2.12
CA GLU A 434 -8.84 17.53 -3.06
C GLU A 434 -9.76 16.43 -3.59
N VAL A 435 -10.63 16.83 -4.52
CA VAL A 435 -10.87 15.94 -5.62
C VAL A 435 -9.44 15.80 -6.15
N ILE A 436 -8.81 14.65 -5.87
CA ILE A 436 -8.19 13.97 -6.98
C ILE A 436 -9.34 13.79 -7.94
N THR A 437 -9.60 14.84 -8.74
CA THR A 437 -10.32 14.68 -9.96
C THR A 437 -9.35 13.75 -10.65
N VAL A 438 -9.68 12.46 -10.66
CA VAL A 438 -9.62 11.77 -11.93
C VAL A 438 -10.57 12.55 -12.83
N THR A 439 -10.11 13.73 -13.26
CA THR A 439 -10.50 14.29 -14.52
C THR A 439 -10.11 13.17 -15.44
N THR A 440 -11.12 12.49 -15.96
CA THR A 440 -11.02 11.93 -17.31
C THR A 440 -10.10 12.86 -18.09
N PRO A 441 -8.93 12.37 -18.56
CA PRO A 441 -7.88 13.23 -19.05
C PRO A 441 -8.48 14.15 -20.10
N SER A 442 -8.29 15.46 -19.92
CA SER A 442 -8.35 16.34 -21.07
C SER A 442 -7.13 15.97 -21.91
N PRO A 443 -7.27 15.64 -23.19
CA PRO A 443 -6.17 15.21 -24.05
C PRO A 443 -5.06 16.26 -24.28
N ASP A 444 -5.16 17.43 -23.62
CA ASP A 444 -4.38 18.64 -23.90
C ASP A 444 -3.44 19.07 -22.75
N SER A 445 -3.20 18.24 -21.71
CA SER A 445 -2.25 18.56 -20.63
C SER A 445 -1.00 17.68 -20.69
N PRO A 446 0.21 18.26 -20.69
CA PRO A 446 1.45 17.47 -20.79
C PRO A 446 1.71 16.67 -19.51
N SER A 447 2.19 15.43 -19.69
CA SER A 447 2.54 14.52 -18.59
C SER A 447 4.02 14.16 -18.60
N VAL A 448 4.61 14.00 -17.42
CA VAL A 448 6.03 13.66 -17.19
C VAL A 448 6.10 12.41 -16.33
N PHE A 449 6.76 11.36 -16.83
CA PHE A 449 7.09 10.17 -16.05
C PHE A 449 8.44 10.33 -15.36
N LEU A 450 8.48 10.17 -14.03
CA LEU A 450 9.72 10.21 -13.25
C LEU A 450 10.34 8.81 -13.19
N SER A 451 11.46 8.61 -13.87
CA SER A 451 12.27 7.39 -13.77
C SER A 451 13.46 7.61 -12.85
N TYR A 452 13.53 6.86 -11.76
CA TYR A 452 14.57 6.98 -10.73
C TYR A 452 14.72 5.66 -9.95
N VAL A 453 15.77 5.56 -9.13
CA VAL A 453 15.97 4.40 -8.23
C VAL A 453 15.49 4.76 -6.83
N HIS A 454 14.53 4.03 -6.27
CA HIS A 454 13.97 4.27 -4.94
C HIS A 454 15.04 4.26 -3.84
N ASP A 455 15.95 3.29 -3.85
CA ASP A 455 17.06 3.20 -2.88
C ASP A 455 17.97 4.46 -2.91
N ASP A 456 18.13 5.08 -4.08
CA ASP A 456 18.90 6.32 -4.20
C ASP A 456 18.09 7.49 -3.64
N ASP A 457 16.80 7.59 -3.91
CA ASP A 457 15.93 8.63 -3.34
C ASP A 457 15.88 8.54 -1.81
N ASP A 458 15.76 7.33 -1.25
CA ASP A 458 15.89 7.08 0.19
C ASP A 458 17.25 7.56 0.74
N THR A 459 18.33 7.35 -0.01
CA THR A 459 19.68 7.82 0.35
C THR A 459 19.78 9.35 0.32
N PHE A 460 19.06 9.99 -0.60
CA PHE A 460 18.92 11.45 -0.68
C PHE A 460 17.78 11.99 0.20
N GLY A 461 17.16 11.16 1.05
CA GLY A 461 16.08 11.56 1.94
C GLY A 461 14.81 12.04 1.23
N GLY A 462 14.46 11.47 0.08
CA GLY A 462 13.29 11.83 -0.72
C GLY A 462 13.48 13.05 -1.62
N LEU A 463 14.72 13.50 -1.83
CA LEU A 463 15.01 14.73 -2.57
C LEU A 463 14.66 14.64 -4.06
N LEU A 464 14.78 13.47 -4.70
CA LEU A 464 14.57 13.30 -6.14
C LEU A 464 13.09 13.45 -6.50
N VAL A 465 12.20 12.80 -5.74
CA VAL A 465 10.75 12.93 -5.91
C VAL A 465 10.30 14.36 -5.61
N ARG A 466 10.77 14.95 -4.51
CA ARG A 466 10.42 16.32 -4.13
C ARG A 466 10.96 17.35 -5.12
N PHE A 467 12.11 17.11 -5.73
CA PHE A 467 12.63 17.94 -6.81
C PHE A 467 11.71 17.87 -8.04
N ALA A 468 11.25 16.68 -8.44
CA ALA A 468 10.31 16.51 -9.55
C ALA A 468 8.95 17.18 -9.27
N GLU A 469 8.45 17.09 -8.03
CA GLU A 469 7.24 17.80 -7.59
C GLU A 469 7.43 19.33 -7.69
N GLN A 470 8.59 19.86 -7.29
CA GLN A 470 8.90 21.29 -7.46
C GLN A 470 9.03 21.70 -8.93
N VAL A 471 9.53 20.84 -9.81
CA VAL A 471 9.55 21.10 -11.26
C VAL A 471 8.13 21.23 -11.80
N ALA A 472 7.20 20.35 -11.40
CA ALA A 472 5.79 20.43 -11.80
C ALA A 472 5.10 21.70 -11.26
N MET A 473 5.39 22.08 -10.01
CA MET A 473 4.90 23.34 -9.43
C MET A 473 5.46 24.57 -10.16
N ALA A 474 6.75 24.57 -10.47
CA ALA A 474 7.40 25.65 -11.21
C ALA A 474 6.88 25.75 -12.65
N TYR A 475 6.62 24.63 -13.31
CA TYR A 475 6.03 24.59 -14.65
C TYR A 475 4.66 25.26 -14.66
N LYS A 476 3.75 24.84 -13.75
CA LYS A 476 2.41 25.45 -13.63
C LYS A 476 2.47 26.95 -13.33
N THR A 477 3.46 27.37 -12.55
CA THR A 477 3.67 28.79 -12.22
C THR A 477 4.13 29.60 -13.43
N GLU A 478 4.95 29.00 -14.31
CA GLU A 478 5.49 29.67 -15.50
C GLU A 478 4.51 29.66 -16.69
N THR A 479 3.83 28.54 -16.96
CA THR A 479 2.98 28.36 -18.15
C THR A 479 1.48 28.54 -17.87
N GLY A 480 1.06 28.48 -16.60
CA GLY A 480 -0.35 28.46 -16.21
C GLY A 480 -1.04 27.11 -16.42
N ILE A 481 -0.38 26.13 -17.04
CA ILE A 481 -0.91 24.80 -17.37
C ILE A 481 -0.38 23.78 -16.34
N PRO A 482 -1.23 22.91 -15.77
CA PRO A 482 -0.75 21.86 -14.87
C PRO A 482 0.10 20.82 -15.63
N LEU A 483 1.25 20.47 -15.06
CA LEU A 483 2.09 19.35 -15.51
C LEU A 483 1.71 18.11 -14.70
N GLU A 484 1.25 17.05 -15.36
CA GLU A 484 0.95 15.79 -14.68
C GLU A 484 2.25 15.04 -14.38
N LEU A 485 2.62 14.92 -13.10
CA LEU A 485 3.80 14.17 -12.69
C LEU A 485 3.39 12.73 -12.33
N ILE A 486 3.86 11.78 -13.13
CA ILE A 486 3.69 10.35 -12.90
C ILE A 486 4.92 9.88 -12.13
N VAL A 487 4.74 9.63 -10.82
CA VAL A 487 5.77 9.05 -9.96
C VAL A 487 5.44 7.58 -9.74
N ASP A 488 6.45 6.74 -9.83
CA ASP A 488 6.36 5.36 -9.38
C ASP A 488 6.25 5.30 -7.85
N ARG A 489 5.02 5.51 -7.33
CA ARG A 489 4.72 5.44 -5.90
C ARG A 489 4.39 4.01 -5.51
N ASP A 490 5.08 3.53 -4.48
CA ASP A 490 4.76 2.35 -3.67
C ASP A 490 3.33 2.40 -3.14
N SER A 491 2.40 1.98 -3.99
CA SER A 491 1.12 1.45 -3.60
C SER A 491 0.89 0.24 -4.49
N ILE A 492 1.06 -0.97 -3.93
CA ILE A 492 0.19 -2.15 -4.12
C ILE A 492 0.94 -3.45 -3.73
N ALA A 493 0.12 -4.39 -3.21
CA ALA A 493 0.47 -5.75 -2.82
C ALA A 493 1.17 -6.58 -3.89
N TRP A 494 2.05 -7.46 -3.41
CA TRP A 494 2.81 -8.47 -4.15
C TRP A 494 1.94 -9.30 -5.13
N GLY A 495 2.22 -9.23 -6.44
CA GLY A 495 1.72 -10.19 -7.44
C GLY A 495 1.05 -9.62 -8.71
N GLU A 496 1.75 -9.70 -9.84
CA GLU A 496 1.27 -9.75 -11.24
C GLU A 496 0.55 -8.58 -11.94
N ARG A 497 0.31 -7.40 -11.34
CA ARG A 497 -0.24 -6.24 -12.11
C ARG A 497 0.61 -4.97 -12.16
N TRP A 498 1.78 -4.97 -11.53
CA TRP A 498 2.70 -3.83 -11.49
C TRP A 498 3.22 -3.41 -12.88
N ARG A 499 3.70 -4.35 -13.70
CA ARG A 499 4.34 -4.05 -14.99
C ARG A 499 3.37 -3.48 -16.03
N ASN A 500 2.17 -4.04 -16.17
CA ASN A 500 1.21 -3.58 -17.18
C ASN A 500 0.71 -2.16 -16.89
N ARG A 501 0.59 -1.78 -15.61
CA ARG A 501 0.19 -0.42 -15.23
C ARG A 501 1.32 0.56 -15.54
N LEU A 502 2.56 0.25 -15.15
CA LEU A 502 3.73 1.08 -15.46
C LEU A 502 3.94 1.26 -16.95
N THR A 503 3.88 0.19 -17.75
CA THR A 503 3.94 0.27 -19.22
C THR A 503 2.82 1.15 -19.79
N THR A 504 1.60 1.07 -19.24
CA THR A 504 0.47 1.90 -19.70
C THR A 504 0.68 3.38 -19.36
N GLU A 505 1.16 3.69 -18.15
CA GLU A 505 1.42 5.07 -17.72
C GLU A 505 2.64 5.66 -18.45
N LEU A 506 3.70 4.87 -18.65
CA LEU A 506 4.89 5.25 -19.41
C LEU A 506 4.57 5.51 -20.90
N ALA A 507 3.71 4.69 -21.51
CA ALA A 507 3.26 4.90 -22.89
C ALA A 507 2.42 6.17 -23.07
N ARG A 508 1.68 6.59 -22.02
CA ARG A 508 0.86 7.81 -22.01
C ARG A 508 1.65 9.07 -21.70
N ALA A 509 2.80 8.94 -21.04
CA ALA A 509 3.65 10.08 -20.69
C ALA A 509 4.11 10.84 -21.95
N THR A 510 4.03 12.18 -21.90
CA THR A 510 4.56 13.07 -22.95
C THR A 510 6.07 13.21 -22.85
N PHE A 511 6.62 13.20 -21.63
CA PHE A 511 8.05 13.31 -21.35
C PHE A 511 8.50 12.26 -20.33
N LEU A 512 9.78 11.88 -20.39
CA LEU A 512 10.47 11.07 -19.40
C LEU A 512 11.49 11.93 -18.67
N LEU A 513 11.37 12.06 -17.35
CA LEU A 513 12.37 12.69 -16.50
C LEU A 513 13.22 11.58 -15.84
N ALA A 514 14.41 11.32 -16.41
CA ALA A 514 15.31 10.27 -15.93
C ALA A 514 16.37 10.85 -14.97
N MET A 515 16.33 10.42 -13.71
CA MET A 515 17.27 10.83 -12.66
C MET A 515 18.48 9.89 -12.60
N VAL A 516 19.53 10.20 -13.36
CA VAL A 516 20.64 9.28 -13.60
C VAL A 516 21.68 9.31 -12.48
N THR A 517 21.87 8.16 -11.85
CA THR A 517 22.86 7.86 -10.80
C THR A 517 23.69 6.61 -11.17
N PRO A 518 24.74 6.24 -10.40
CA PRO A 518 25.42 4.96 -10.59
C PRO A 518 24.53 3.73 -10.40
N SER A 519 23.49 3.80 -9.56
CA SER A 519 22.54 2.71 -9.34
C SER A 519 21.50 2.66 -10.47
N TYR A 520 21.10 3.83 -11.01
CA TYR A 520 20.17 3.94 -12.15
C TYR A 520 20.65 3.14 -13.35
N ILE A 521 21.91 3.35 -13.76
CA ILE A 521 22.49 2.62 -14.87
C ILE A 521 22.69 1.14 -14.57
N ARG A 522 22.40 0.62 -13.38
CA ARG A 522 22.47 -0.81 -13.01
C ARG A 522 21.11 -1.42 -12.71
N SER A 523 20.07 -0.60 -12.55
CA SER A 523 18.70 -1.03 -12.29
C SER A 523 18.09 -1.59 -13.57
N GLU A 524 17.68 -2.86 -13.57
CA GLU A 524 17.00 -3.50 -14.69
C GLU A 524 15.69 -2.78 -15.04
N VAL A 525 14.94 -2.36 -14.01
CA VAL A 525 13.65 -1.67 -14.16
C VAL A 525 13.82 -0.28 -14.80
N CYS A 526 14.74 0.55 -14.30
CA CYS A 526 14.94 1.90 -14.86
C CYS A 526 15.49 1.84 -16.30
N ARG A 527 16.28 0.80 -16.61
CA ARG A 527 16.78 0.54 -17.96
C ARG A 527 15.65 0.14 -18.92
N GLU A 528 14.71 -0.69 -18.46
CA GLU A 528 13.51 -1.07 -19.22
C GLU A 528 12.62 0.15 -19.49
N GLU A 529 12.33 0.98 -18.48
CA GLU A 529 11.55 2.22 -18.64
C GLU A 529 12.18 3.18 -19.66
N PHE A 530 13.50 3.38 -19.56
CA PHE A 530 14.23 4.25 -20.47
C PHE A 530 14.15 3.76 -21.93
N LEU A 531 14.32 2.45 -22.14
CA LEU A 531 14.22 1.85 -23.47
C LEU A 531 12.80 1.88 -24.03
N GLU A 532 11.81 1.58 -23.20
CA GLU A 532 10.39 1.54 -23.58
C GLU A 532 9.91 2.93 -24.01
N PHE A 533 10.25 3.97 -23.24
CA PHE A 533 9.92 5.34 -23.60
C PHE A 533 10.63 5.79 -24.89
N ARG A 534 11.94 5.55 -25.01
CA ARG A 534 12.73 5.93 -26.18
C ARG A 534 12.25 5.23 -27.46
N SER A 535 11.82 3.97 -27.36
CA SER A 535 11.26 3.24 -28.51
C SER A 535 9.92 3.84 -28.96
N GLY A 536 9.16 4.43 -28.03
CA GLY A 536 7.92 5.17 -28.31
C GLY A 536 8.13 6.57 -28.90
N GLU A 537 9.28 7.22 -28.70
CA GLU A 537 9.58 8.55 -29.27
C GLU A 537 9.56 8.55 -30.80
N ALA A 538 10.07 7.49 -31.43
CA ALA A 538 10.08 7.34 -32.88
C ALA A 538 8.66 7.30 -33.49
N ALA A 539 7.69 6.75 -32.76
CA ALA A 539 6.28 6.72 -33.15
C ALA A 539 5.54 8.04 -32.90
N LYS A 540 6.04 8.87 -31.97
CA LYS A 540 5.45 10.17 -31.57
C LYS A 540 6.10 11.39 -32.25
N GLY A 541 7.23 11.21 -32.93
CA GLY A 541 7.93 12.28 -33.66
C GLY A 541 8.53 13.39 -32.78
N HIS A 542 8.78 13.11 -31.49
CA HIS A 542 9.16 14.11 -30.48
C HIS A 542 10.25 13.59 -29.52
N ASP A 543 11.19 14.47 -29.13
CA ASP A 543 12.28 14.22 -28.17
C ASP A 543 11.83 14.56 -26.74
N GLY A 544 11.21 13.59 -26.08
CA GLY A 544 10.62 13.68 -24.75
C GLY A 544 11.50 13.24 -23.59
N ILE A 545 12.72 12.74 -23.84
CA ILE A 545 13.63 12.34 -22.75
C ILE A 545 14.39 13.55 -22.18
N LEU A 546 14.15 13.84 -20.90
CA LEU A 546 14.95 14.72 -20.07
C LEU A 546 15.76 13.90 -19.08
N ALA A 547 17.02 13.64 -19.41
CA ALA A 547 17.96 13.00 -18.49
C ALA A 547 18.68 14.04 -17.62
N LEU A 548 18.56 13.92 -16.31
CA LEU A 548 19.28 14.73 -15.33
C LEU A 548 20.35 13.87 -14.67
N LEU A 549 21.62 14.26 -14.84
CA LEU A 549 22.73 13.59 -14.17
C LEU A 549 22.78 14.02 -12.70
N VAL A 550 22.18 13.21 -11.81
CA VAL A 550 22.17 13.45 -10.36
C VAL A 550 23.55 13.19 -9.77
N LYS A 551 24.16 12.06 -10.16
CA LYS A 551 25.51 11.67 -9.77
C LYS A 551 26.18 10.90 -10.90
N ALA A 552 27.33 11.39 -11.37
CA ALA A 552 28.02 10.79 -12.51
C ALA A 552 28.47 9.34 -12.25
N PRO A 553 28.01 8.35 -13.04
CA PRO A 553 28.57 7.00 -13.03
C PRO A 553 30.03 6.97 -13.44
N ARG A 554 30.78 5.96 -12.99
CA ARG A 554 32.14 5.70 -13.47
C ARG A 554 32.08 5.06 -14.87
N TRP A 555 31.89 5.91 -15.89
CA TRP A 555 31.68 5.49 -17.28
C TRP A 555 32.77 4.60 -17.86
N ASN A 556 34.01 4.67 -17.33
CA ASN A 556 35.18 3.94 -17.84
C ASN A 556 35.35 2.53 -17.23
N ARG A 557 34.43 2.08 -16.38
CA ARG A 557 34.50 0.73 -15.80
C ARG A 557 34.21 -0.34 -16.87
N PRO A 558 34.94 -1.48 -16.90
CA PRO A 558 34.69 -2.53 -17.90
C PRO A 558 33.26 -3.09 -17.88
N ASP A 559 32.63 -3.14 -16.70
CA ASP A 559 31.23 -3.54 -16.51
C ASP A 559 30.19 -2.52 -17.03
N VAL A 560 30.63 -1.29 -17.32
CA VAL A 560 29.78 -0.16 -17.74
C VAL A 560 30.04 0.20 -19.21
N VAL A 561 31.31 0.19 -19.65
CA VAL A 561 31.71 0.50 -21.05
C VAL A 561 31.20 -0.55 -22.03
N ASN A 562 31.19 -1.82 -21.63
CA ASN A 562 30.83 -2.93 -22.51
C ASN A 562 29.32 -3.24 -22.50
N ASP A 563 28.53 -2.49 -21.73
CA ASP A 563 27.08 -2.63 -21.68
C ASP A 563 26.46 -1.68 -22.73
N PRO A 564 25.90 -2.21 -23.84
CA PRO A 564 25.41 -1.39 -24.95
C PRO A 564 24.22 -0.51 -24.56
N LEU A 565 23.41 -0.92 -23.58
CA LEU A 565 22.29 -0.14 -23.08
C LEU A 565 22.79 1.03 -22.23
N VAL A 566 23.82 0.79 -21.41
CA VAL A 566 24.46 1.86 -20.64
C VAL A 566 25.21 2.82 -21.56
N ALA A 567 25.82 2.34 -22.65
CA ALA A 567 26.40 3.20 -23.67
C ALA A 567 25.35 4.10 -24.31
N GLN A 568 24.14 3.59 -24.57
CA GLN A 568 23.02 4.38 -25.10
C GLN A 568 22.41 5.37 -24.11
N ILE A 569 22.25 5.00 -22.83
CA ILE A 569 21.86 5.96 -21.78
C ILE A 569 22.91 7.06 -21.69
N ARG A 570 24.19 6.68 -21.70
CA ARG A 570 25.32 7.61 -21.67
C ARG A 570 25.31 8.55 -22.87
N GLU A 571 25.13 8.03 -24.08
CA GLU A 571 25.03 8.81 -25.32
C GLU A 571 23.82 9.75 -25.29
N THR A 572 22.64 9.28 -24.88
CA THR A 572 21.45 10.13 -24.73
C THR A 572 21.65 11.22 -23.68
N VAL A 573 22.29 10.90 -22.56
CA VAL A 573 22.70 11.89 -21.55
C VAL A 573 23.70 12.88 -22.17
N PHE A 574 24.74 12.47 -22.91
CA PHE A 574 25.73 13.43 -23.42
C PHE A 574 25.30 14.20 -24.68
N GLU A 575 24.47 13.62 -25.54
CA GLU A 575 23.99 14.21 -26.80
C GLU A 575 22.71 15.01 -26.62
N ARG A 576 21.85 14.62 -25.66
CA ARG A 576 20.52 15.20 -25.46
C ARG A 576 20.26 15.82 -24.09
N GLN A 577 21.24 15.82 -23.16
CA GLN A 577 21.16 16.62 -21.94
C GLN A 577 21.42 18.10 -22.27
N TRP A 578 20.40 18.79 -22.75
CA TRP A 578 20.46 20.23 -23.07
C TRP A 578 20.37 21.13 -21.81
N LEU A 579 20.43 20.54 -20.61
CA LEU A 579 20.42 21.25 -19.33
C LEU A 579 21.66 20.89 -18.52
N THR A 580 22.69 21.72 -18.60
CA THR A 580 23.79 21.69 -17.63
C THR A 580 23.30 22.39 -16.37
N LEU A 581 23.01 21.61 -15.32
CA LEU A 581 22.70 22.18 -14.02
C LEU A 581 23.91 22.98 -13.53
N GLU A 582 23.71 24.21 -13.05
CA GLU A 582 24.80 25.02 -12.48
C GLU A 582 25.47 24.31 -11.29
N HIS A 583 24.69 23.48 -10.59
CA HIS A 583 25.15 22.69 -9.45
C HIS A 583 24.58 21.26 -9.54
N PRO A 584 25.35 20.22 -9.15
CA PRO A 584 24.87 18.85 -9.08
C PRO A 584 23.64 18.74 -8.17
N LEU A 585 22.64 17.96 -8.56
CA LEU A 585 21.43 17.71 -7.74
C LEU A 585 21.76 17.14 -6.36
N GLU A 586 22.85 16.35 -6.25
CA GLU A 586 23.32 15.80 -4.98
C GLU A 586 23.87 16.84 -3.98
N GLU A 587 24.13 18.07 -4.44
CA GLU A 587 24.62 19.18 -3.60
C GLU A 587 23.52 20.19 -3.24
N LEU A 588 22.29 19.97 -3.70
CA LEU A 588 21.17 20.87 -3.43
C LEU A 588 20.49 20.51 -2.11
N GLU A 589 20.28 21.52 -1.27
CA GLU A 589 19.45 21.42 -0.07
C GLU A 589 18.03 21.91 -0.35
N GLU A 590 17.05 21.21 0.20
CA GLU A 590 15.63 21.58 0.13
C GLU A 590 15.37 22.97 0.74
N ASP A 591 14.32 23.64 0.29
CA ASP A 591 13.91 25.01 0.70
C ASP A 591 14.90 26.14 0.41
N THR A 592 16.06 25.82 -0.16
CA THR A 592 17.00 26.85 -0.60
C THR A 592 16.48 27.60 -1.83
N PRO A 593 16.84 28.89 -1.99
CA PRO A 593 16.59 29.62 -3.24
C PRO A 593 17.23 28.94 -4.45
N GLN A 594 18.35 28.24 -4.24
CA GLN A 594 19.08 27.51 -5.27
C GLN A 594 18.29 26.30 -5.78
N PHE A 595 17.74 25.47 -4.89
CA PHE A 595 16.86 24.35 -5.25
C PHE A 595 15.66 24.79 -6.09
N ARG A 596 15.00 25.88 -5.67
CA ARG A 596 13.88 26.46 -6.42
C ARG A 596 14.28 26.99 -7.80
N ARG A 597 15.44 27.66 -7.90
CA ARG A 597 15.96 28.15 -9.20
C ARG A 597 16.30 27.00 -10.14
N THR A 598 16.90 25.93 -9.63
CA THR A 598 17.23 24.74 -10.43
C THR A 598 15.97 24.04 -10.94
N ALA A 599 14.96 23.87 -10.09
CA ALA A 599 13.66 23.30 -10.50
C ALA A 599 12.96 24.20 -11.54
N GLN A 600 13.02 25.54 -11.38
CA GLN A 600 12.53 26.50 -12.36
C GLN A 600 13.25 26.39 -13.71
N ALA A 601 14.57 26.16 -13.72
CA ALA A 601 15.32 25.99 -14.97
C ALA A 601 14.88 24.73 -15.74
N VAL A 602 14.68 23.61 -15.04
CA VAL A 602 14.13 22.38 -15.63
C VAL A 602 12.71 22.60 -16.14
N ALA A 603 11.86 23.28 -15.36
CA ALA A 603 10.48 23.59 -15.75
C ALA A 603 10.41 24.46 -17.01
N LYS A 604 11.27 25.48 -17.15
CA LYS A 604 11.36 26.30 -18.38
C LYS A 604 11.81 25.49 -19.58
N ALA A 605 12.74 24.54 -19.38
CA ALA A 605 13.20 23.66 -20.44
C ALA A 605 12.14 22.65 -20.89
N LEU A 606 11.26 22.22 -19.98
CA LEU A 606 10.06 21.44 -20.28
C LEU A 606 9.02 22.27 -21.04
N ALA A 607 8.72 23.49 -20.56
CA ALA A 607 7.78 24.40 -21.22
C ALA A 607 8.15 24.67 -22.67
N LYS A 608 9.41 25.01 -22.92
CA LYS A 608 9.92 25.23 -24.29
C LYS A 608 9.74 24.01 -25.21
N ARG A 609 9.78 22.79 -24.67
CA ARG A 609 9.60 21.55 -25.44
C ARG A 609 8.14 21.25 -25.70
N VAL A 610 7.28 21.47 -24.71
CA VAL A 610 5.82 21.43 -24.90
C VAL A 610 5.41 22.43 -25.97
N ASP A 611 5.90 23.67 -25.90
CA ASP A 611 5.61 24.68 -26.92
C ASP A 611 6.14 24.26 -28.30
N ALA A 612 7.32 23.64 -28.38
CA ALA A 612 7.87 23.12 -29.65
C ALA A 612 7.08 21.92 -30.19
N PHE A 613 6.53 21.09 -29.31
CA PHE A 613 5.64 19.98 -29.64
C PHE A 613 4.29 20.47 -30.16
N ASP A 614 3.67 21.45 -29.48
CA ASP A 614 2.39 22.04 -29.87
C ASP A 614 2.50 22.94 -31.11
N SER A 615 3.68 23.52 -31.37
CA SER A 615 3.98 24.35 -32.55
C SER A 615 4.44 23.56 -33.77
N ALA A 616 4.68 22.25 -33.64
CA ALA A 616 5.00 21.41 -34.78
C ALA A 616 3.75 21.27 -35.65
N PRO A 617 3.81 21.53 -36.97
CA PRO A 617 2.66 21.33 -37.82
C PRO A 617 2.20 19.87 -37.69
N PRO A 618 0.89 19.59 -37.59
CA PRO A 618 0.40 18.22 -37.69
C PRO A 618 0.96 17.64 -39.01
N PRO A 619 1.34 16.35 -39.03
CA PRO A 619 1.96 15.77 -40.22
C PRO A 619 1.05 16.03 -41.42
N GLU A 620 1.56 16.79 -42.40
CA GLU A 620 0.80 17.14 -43.60
C GLU A 620 0.34 15.85 -44.28
N GLU A 621 -0.98 15.69 -44.45
CA GLU A 621 -1.56 14.85 -45.50
C GLU A 621 -1.15 15.45 -46.86
N SER A 622 0.10 15.19 -47.25
CA SER A 622 0.63 15.54 -48.56
C SER A 622 0.11 14.53 -49.58
N ALA A 623 -0.98 14.91 -50.22
CA ALA A 623 -1.30 14.45 -51.56
C ALA A 623 -0.09 14.74 -52.45
N THR A 624 0.73 13.72 -52.70
CA THR A 624 1.83 13.78 -53.65
C THR A 624 1.53 12.75 -54.73
N GLU A 625 1.23 13.24 -55.94
CA GLU A 625 1.31 12.44 -57.16
C GLU A 625 2.70 11.81 -57.27
N PRO A 626 2.80 10.61 -57.87
CA PRO A 626 3.98 9.77 -57.75
C PRO A 626 5.16 10.36 -58.51
N SER A 627 6.17 10.81 -57.79
CA SER A 627 7.53 10.94 -58.32
C SER A 627 8.29 9.66 -57.98
N GLU A 628 8.51 8.85 -59.00
CA GLU A 628 9.41 7.69 -59.00
C GLU A 628 10.80 8.08 -58.48
N GLN A 629 11.25 7.41 -57.42
CA GLN A 629 12.57 6.76 -57.35
C GLN A 629 12.72 5.94 -56.04
N ASP A 630 12.57 4.63 -56.21
CA ASP A 630 13.23 3.49 -55.55
C ASP A 630 13.70 3.56 -54.09
N GLY A 631 13.26 2.55 -53.32
CA GLY A 631 14.10 1.93 -52.29
C GLY A 631 13.48 1.65 -50.92
N GLY A 632 12.19 1.31 -50.81
CA GLY A 632 11.62 0.69 -49.61
C GLY A 632 11.21 -0.74 -49.95
N ASP A 633 11.84 -1.73 -49.31
CA ASP A 633 11.62 -3.16 -49.59
C ASP A 633 10.10 -3.45 -49.64
N GLY A 634 9.66 -4.09 -50.72
CA GLY A 634 8.26 -4.45 -50.90
C GLY A 634 7.80 -5.40 -49.80
N LEU A 635 6.49 -5.41 -49.51
CA LEU A 635 5.88 -6.32 -48.52
C LEU A 635 6.26 -7.80 -48.72
N LEU A 636 6.50 -8.20 -49.97
CA LEU A 636 6.99 -9.53 -50.32
C LEU A 636 8.44 -9.76 -49.86
N GLU A 637 9.31 -8.75 -49.98
CA GLU A 637 10.72 -8.81 -49.58
C GLU A 637 10.87 -8.83 -48.05
N LEU A 638 10.04 -8.08 -47.32
CA LEU A 638 10.01 -8.14 -45.85
C LEU A 638 9.55 -9.53 -45.35
N TYR A 639 8.56 -10.13 -46.01
CA TYR A 639 8.12 -11.48 -45.68
C TYR A 639 9.18 -12.54 -46.00
N GLU A 640 9.80 -12.48 -47.19
CA GLU A 640 10.90 -13.37 -47.58
C GLU A 640 12.09 -13.21 -46.62
N ARG A 641 12.42 -11.99 -46.19
CA ARG A 641 13.47 -11.73 -45.19
C ARG A 641 13.16 -12.34 -43.82
N ILE A 642 11.91 -12.26 -43.36
CA ILE A 642 11.50 -12.90 -42.10
C ILE A 642 11.63 -14.42 -42.22
N ASN A 643 11.07 -15.01 -43.28
CA ASN A 643 10.95 -16.46 -43.45
C ASN A 643 12.29 -17.12 -43.81
N ASP A 644 13.08 -16.52 -44.69
CA ASP A 644 14.27 -17.16 -45.28
C ASP A 644 15.57 -16.76 -44.56
N GLU A 645 15.61 -15.62 -43.87
CA GLU A 645 16.81 -15.13 -43.19
C GLU A 645 16.66 -15.07 -41.66
N LEU A 646 15.68 -14.32 -41.15
CA LEU A 646 15.63 -13.96 -39.72
C LEU A 646 15.13 -15.10 -38.84
N MET A 647 14.05 -15.79 -39.23
CA MET A 647 13.49 -16.93 -38.48
C MET A 647 14.45 -18.13 -38.42
N PRO A 648 15.10 -18.57 -39.52
CA PRO A 648 16.09 -19.63 -39.47
C PRO A 648 17.30 -19.25 -38.61
N ARG A 649 17.77 -18.00 -38.70
CA ARG A 649 18.88 -17.50 -37.89
C ARG A 649 18.53 -17.46 -36.40
N PHE A 650 17.33 -16.99 -36.05
CA PHE A 650 16.85 -17.00 -34.66
C PHE A 650 16.79 -18.43 -34.12
N THR A 651 16.20 -19.36 -34.88
CA THR A 651 16.08 -20.78 -34.50
C THR A 651 17.46 -21.42 -34.29
N ALA A 652 18.42 -21.14 -35.16
CA ALA A 652 19.79 -21.63 -35.02
C ALA A 652 20.47 -21.08 -33.75
N ARG A 653 20.34 -19.78 -33.46
CA ARG A 653 20.90 -19.19 -32.22
C ARG A 653 20.24 -19.71 -30.95
N ALA A 654 18.94 -20.00 -31.02
CA ALA A 654 18.23 -20.59 -29.90
C ALA A 654 18.78 -21.98 -29.58
N SER A 655 18.98 -22.82 -30.60
CA SER A 655 19.59 -24.14 -30.45
C SER A 655 21.04 -24.09 -29.95
N GLU A 656 21.85 -23.14 -30.43
CA GLU A 656 23.23 -22.95 -29.94
C GLU A 656 23.28 -22.59 -28.45
N CYS A 657 22.39 -21.71 -28.01
CA CYS A 657 22.30 -21.30 -26.61
C CYS A 657 21.76 -22.42 -25.72
N GLU A 658 20.79 -23.20 -26.22
CA GLU A 658 20.29 -24.41 -25.57
C GLU A 658 21.42 -25.45 -25.38
N GLN A 659 22.18 -25.76 -26.44
CA GLN A 659 23.30 -26.69 -26.33
C GLN A 659 24.37 -26.20 -25.35
N ALA A 660 24.62 -24.89 -25.30
CA ALA A 660 25.57 -24.30 -24.36
C ALA A 660 25.13 -24.48 -22.90
N ILE A 661 23.83 -24.28 -22.59
CA ILE A 661 23.32 -24.47 -21.23
C ILE A 661 23.28 -25.95 -20.83
N THR A 662 22.85 -26.84 -21.73
CA THR A 662 22.83 -28.29 -21.49
C THR A 662 24.23 -28.83 -21.23
N THR A 663 25.20 -28.45 -22.08
CA THR A 663 26.60 -28.88 -21.92
C THR A 663 27.19 -28.38 -20.61
N LEU A 664 26.89 -27.14 -20.22
CA LEU A 664 27.36 -26.57 -18.94
C LEU A 664 26.76 -27.32 -17.74
N PHE A 665 25.49 -27.69 -17.82
CA PHE A 665 24.76 -28.34 -16.73
C PHE A 665 25.22 -29.78 -16.54
N GLN A 666 25.42 -30.50 -17.64
CA GLN A 666 25.97 -31.86 -17.60
C GLN A 666 27.36 -31.86 -16.95
N ASP A 667 28.27 -31.01 -17.43
CA ASP A 667 29.63 -30.88 -16.88
C ASP A 667 29.62 -30.44 -15.41
N PHE A 668 28.68 -29.58 -15.02
CA PHE A 668 28.53 -29.16 -13.62
C PHE A 668 28.10 -30.33 -12.73
N THR A 669 27.12 -31.12 -13.19
CA THR A 669 26.56 -32.26 -12.46
C THR A 669 27.58 -33.39 -12.31
N GLU A 670 28.25 -33.78 -13.40
CA GLU A 670 29.32 -34.80 -13.39
C GLU A 670 30.46 -34.43 -12.42
N ARG A 671 30.85 -33.16 -12.38
CA ARG A 671 31.89 -32.68 -11.46
C ARG A 671 31.42 -32.65 -10.02
N LEU A 672 30.16 -32.32 -9.77
CA LEU A 672 29.59 -32.33 -8.43
C LEU A 672 29.47 -33.75 -7.89
N ASP A 673 29.05 -34.71 -8.73
CA ASP A 673 28.92 -36.12 -8.39
C ASP A 673 30.27 -36.81 -8.13
N SER A 674 31.36 -36.28 -8.72
CA SER A 674 32.72 -36.73 -8.46
C SER A 674 33.25 -36.35 -7.06
N LEU A 675 32.52 -35.54 -6.29
CA LEU A 675 32.91 -35.15 -4.93
C LEU A 675 32.52 -36.24 -3.90
N PRO A 676 33.28 -36.39 -2.79
CA PRO A 676 32.98 -37.41 -1.78
C PRO A 676 31.63 -37.19 -1.11
N GLN A 677 30.74 -38.18 -1.18
CA GLN A 677 29.40 -38.12 -0.60
C GLN A 677 29.43 -38.16 0.94
N GLY A 678 28.54 -37.39 1.59
CA GLY A 678 28.35 -37.38 3.06
C GLY A 678 29.16 -36.34 3.84
N ARG A 679 29.93 -35.47 3.18
CA ARG A 679 30.57 -34.29 3.80
C ARG A 679 30.40 -33.05 2.91
N PRO A 680 30.24 -31.84 3.49
CA PRO A 680 30.12 -30.63 2.69
C PRO A 680 31.39 -30.38 1.86
N PRO A 681 31.25 -29.96 0.60
CA PRO A 681 32.39 -29.79 -0.30
C PRO A 681 33.32 -28.68 0.18
N ARG A 682 34.63 -28.96 0.20
CA ARG A 682 35.65 -27.97 0.60
C ARG A 682 35.69 -26.83 -0.43
N SER A 683 35.90 -25.60 0.05
CA SER A 683 35.92 -24.41 -0.80
C SER A 683 36.92 -24.49 -1.95
N SER A 684 38.08 -25.14 -1.76
CA SER A 684 39.07 -25.37 -2.81
C SER A 684 38.57 -26.27 -3.95
N ALA A 685 37.73 -27.26 -3.66
CA ALA A 685 37.12 -28.12 -4.67
C ALA A 685 36.10 -27.35 -5.52
N LEU A 686 35.28 -26.51 -4.88
CA LEU A 686 34.31 -25.65 -5.58
C LEU A 686 34.98 -24.59 -6.46
N ILE A 687 36.11 -24.02 -6.00
CA ILE A 687 36.92 -23.08 -6.80
C ILE A 687 37.51 -23.78 -8.03
N SER A 688 38.01 -25.01 -7.88
CA SER A 688 38.52 -25.81 -9.00
C SER A 688 37.43 -26.11 -10.04
N ILE A 689 36.25 -26.53 -9.59
CA ILE A 689 35.08 -26.76 -10.48
C ILE A 689 34.71 -25.48 -11.21
N THR A 690 34.68 -24.34 -10.52
CA THR A 690 34.40 -23.03 -11.15
C THR A 690 35.40 -22.72 -12.26
N HIS A 691 36.70 -22.87 -12.01
CA HIS A 691 37.74 -22.58 -12.99
C HIS A 691 37.63 -23.48 -14.23
N GLN A 692 37.25 -24.75 -14.05
CA GLN A 692 37.08 -25.71 -15.13
C GLN A 692 35.84 -25.44 -15.99
N LEU A 693 34.79 -24.83 -15.41
CA LEU A 693 33.55 -24.48 -16.10
C LEU A 693 33.59 -23.11 -16.78
N GLU A 694 34.59 -22.28 -16.47
CA GLU A 694 34.70 -20.90 -16.97
C GLU A 694 34.63 -20.77 -18.51
N PRO A 695 35.26 -21.64 -19.33
CA PRO A 695 35.10 -21.58 -20.79
C PRO A 695 33.66 -21.83 -21.24
N LYS A 696 32.97 -22.79 -20.61
CA LYS A 696 31.56 -23.10 -20.90
C LYS A 696 30.64 -21.97 -20.46
N ARG A 697 30.94 -21.34 -19.31
CA ARG A 697 30.22 -20.15 -18.82
C ARG A 697 30.30 -19.00 -19.83
N LYS A 698 31.51 -18.70 -20.34
CA LYS A 698 31.70 -17.66 -21.36
C LYS A 698 30.97 -17.98 -22.66
N ARG A 699 31.00 -19.25 -23.09
CA ARG A 699 30.24 -19.69 -24.26
C ARG A 699 28.73 -19.52 -24.09
N LEU A 700 28.21 -19.77 -22.89
CA LEU A 700 26.80 -19.51 -22.56
C LEU A 700 26.47 -18.01 -22.62
N ASP A 701 27.33 -17.15 -22.06
CA ASP A 701 27.15 -15.70 -22.15
C ASP A 701 27.13 -15.21 -23.61
N GLU A 702 28.05 -15.71 -24.45
CA GLU A 702 28.15 -15.35 -25.87
C GLU A 702 26.91 -15.79 -26.67
N THR A 703 26.49 -17.05 -26.50
CA THR A 703 25.34 -17.61 -27.22
C THR A 703 24.02 -17.00 -26.76
N SER A 704 23.88 -16.67 -25.47
CA SER A 704 22.71 -15.97 -24.94
C SER A 704 22.58 -14.54 -25.49
N ARG A 705 23.70 -13.81 -25.62
CA ARG A 705 23.69 -12.49 -26.29
C ARG A 705 23.33 -12.61 -27.77
N ALA A 706 23.95 -13.54 -28.49
CA ALA A 706 23.67 -13.74 -29.92
C ALA A 706 22.21 -14.11 -30.18
N LEU A 707 21.59 -14.90 -29.29
CA LEU A 707 20.16 -15.19 -29.32
C LEU A 707 19.32 -13.92 -29.11
N SER A 708 19.62 -13.14 -28.07
CA SER A 708 18.91 -11.88 -27.79
C SER A 708 19.00 -10.90 -28.97
N ASP A 709 20.18 -10.76 -29.58
CA ASP A 709 20.37 -9.89 -30.74
C ASP A 709 19.59 -10.37 -31.97
N SER A 710 19.54 -11.69 -32.20
CA SER A 710 18.74 -12.26 -33.29
C SER A 710 17.23 -12.05 -33.11
N TRP A 711 16.74 -12.10 -31.87
CA TRP A 711 15.33 -11.78 -31.55
C TRP A 711 15.01 -10.31 -31.82
N ARG A 712 15.88 -9.37 -31.43
CA ARG A 712 15.67 -7.94 -31.70
C ARG A 712 15.59 -7.62 -33.19
N ALA A 713 16.43 -8.25 -34.00
CA ALA A 713 16.40 -8.07 -35.45
C ALA A 713 15.08 -8.56 -36.07
N LEU A 714 14.56 -9.69 -35.57
CA LEU A 714 13.26 -10.22 -35.97
C LEU A 714 12.12 -9.28 -35.54
N GLU A 715 12.12 -8.82 -34.29
CA GLU A 715 11.11 -7.91 -33.74
C GLU A 715 11.07 -6.57 -34.47
N GLN A 716 12.23 -6.02 -34.84
CA GLN A 716 12.29 -4.79 -35.64
C GLN A 716 11.58 -4.96 -36.99
N THR A 717 11.84 -6.07 -37.69
CA THR A 717 11.22 -6.34 -39.00
C THR A 717 9.71 -6.62 -38.87
N LEU A 718 9.28 -7.28 -37.79
CA LEU A 718 7.84 -7.48 -37.51
C LEU A 718 7.09 -6.18 -37.25
N ASN A 719 7.74 -5.21 -36.59
CA ASN A 719 7.17 -3.87 -36.41
C ASN A 719 6.99 -3.15 -37.76
N GLU A 720 7.94 -3.30 -38.68
CA GLU A 720 7.83 -2.76 -40.05
C GLU A 720 6.65 -3.41 -40.80
N VAL A 721 6.46 -4.73 -40.67
CA VAL A 721 5.31 -5.44 -41.26
C VAL A 721 3.97 -4.95 -40.69
N VAL A 722 3.86 -4.78 -39.37
CA VAL A 722 2.62 -4.28 -38.74
C VAL A 722 2.32 -2.83 -39.11
N ALA A 723 3.34 -1.99 -39.27
CA ALA A 723 3.16 -0.60 -39.69
C ALA A 723 2.53 -0.49 -41.09
N ILE A 724 2.71 -1.50 -41.95
CA ILE A 724 2.19 -1.53 -43.33
C ILE A 724 0.94 -2.46 -43.43
N ALA A 725 0.47 -3.06 -42.32
CA ALA A 725 -0.59 -4.07 -42.29
C ALA A 725 -2.01 -3.60 -42.62
N SER A 726 -2.19 -2.32 -42.97
CA SER A 726 -3.46 -1.80 -43.51
C SER A 726 -3.72 -2.30 -44.94
N ASP A 727 -2.72 -2.90 -45.59
CA ASP A 727 -2.82 -3.48 -46.92
C ASP A 727 -3.47 -4.89 -46.87
N PRO A 728 -4.58 -5.14 -47.61
CA PRO A 728 -5.26 -6.43 -47.67
C PRO A 728 -4.36 -7.63 -48.06
N ALA A 729 -3.26 -7.40 -48.78
CA ALA A 729 -2.30 -8.44 -49.12
C ALA A 729 -1.48 -8.91 -47.91
N VAL A 730 -1.23 -8.02 -46.93
CA VAL A 730 -0.49 -8.33 -45.69
C VAL A 730 -1.33 -9.20 -44.77
N ALA A 731 -2.62 -8.90 -44.66
CA ALA A 731 -3.57 -9.66 -43.83
C ALA A 731 -3.64 -11.15 -44.19
N ALA A 732 -3.33 -11.52 -45.44
CA ALA A 732 -3.33 -12.90 -45.90
C ALA A 732 -2.11 -13.71 -45.42
N VAL A 733 -1.00 -13.05 -45.06
CA VAL A 733 0.29 -13.68 -44.72
C VAL A 733 0.56 -13.69 -43.21
N LEU A 734 -0.06 -12.76 -42.46
CA LEU A 734 0.05 -12.66 -40.99
C LEU A 734 -0.25 -13.97 -40.24
N PRO A 735 -1.24 -14.81 -40.63
CA PRO A 735 -1.48 -16.07 -39.95
C PRO A 735 -0.31 -17.06 -40.01
N ALA A 736 0.42 -17.10 -41.12
CA ALA A 736 1.58 -17.99 -41.29
C ALA A 736 2.78 -17.51 -40.45
N VAL A 737 3.05 -16.19 -40.47
CA VAL A 737 4.09 -15.57 -39.63
C VAL A 737 3.78 -15.76 -38.16
N ARG A 738 2.51 -15.61 -37.76
CA ARG A 738 2.04 -15.84 -36.39
C ARG A 738 2.26 -17.29 -35.95
N GLU A 739 1.92 -18.26 -36.79
CA GLU A 739 2.07 -19.68 -36.47
C GLU A 739 3.54 -20.04 -36.24
N GLU A 740 4.44 -19.56 -37.10
CA GLU A 740 5.87 -19.82 -37.00
C GLU A 740 6.54 -19.11 -35.81
N LEU A 741 6.11 -17.87 -35.54
CA LEU A 741 6.55 -17.07 -34.41
C LEU A 741 6.08 -17.62 -33.06
N LEU A 742 4.94 -18.31 -33.02
CA LEU A 742 4.50 -19.04 -31.83
C LEU A 742 5.16 -20.42 -31.73
N ALA A 743 5.46 -21.08 -32.85
CA ALA A 743 6.07 -22.40 -32.88
C ALA A 743 7.56 -22.41 -32.46
N GLY A 744 8.34 -21.38 -32.83
CA GLY A 744 9.78 -21.29 -32.49
C GLY A 744 10.06 -21.22 -30.98
N PRO A 745 9.51 -20.23 -30.25
CA PRO A 745 9.69 -20.06 -28.81
C PRO A 745 8.97 -21.11 -27.95
N ALA A 746 7.92 -21.76 -28.47
CA ALA A 746 7.27 -22.87 -27.78
C ALA A 746 8.19 -24.10 -27.64
N ARG A 747 9.24 -24.21 -28.46
CA ARG A 747 10.27 -25.26 -28.37
C ARG A 747 11.32 -24.98 -27.30
N LEU A 748 11.33 -23.80 -26.68
CA LEU A 748 12.29 -23.35 -25.67
C LEU A 748 11.81 -23.66 -24.25
N GLU A 749 11.47 -24.93 -23.98
CA GLU A 749 11.06 -25.41 -22.66
C GLU A 749 12.23 -26.02 -21.89
N PHE A 750 12.51 -25.48 -20.70
CA PHE A 750 13.68 -25.82 -19.89
C PHE A 750 13.34 -26.26 -18.46
N SER A 751 12.18 -26.90 -18.27
CA SER A 751 11.73 -27.39 -16.96
C SER A 751 12.72 -28.37 -16.31
N GLU A 752 13.48 -29.11 -17.12
CA GLU A 752 14.53 -30.04 -16.66
C GLU A 752 15.76 -29.32 -16.06
N PHE A 753 15.95 -28.04 -16.37
CA PHE A 753 17.10 -27.23 -15.96
C PHE A 753 16.86 -26.40 -14.70
N ASP A 754 15.62 -26.25 -14.25
CA ASP A 754 15.29 -25.48 -13.03
C ASP A 754 15.91 -26.11 -11.77
N ALA A 755 15.97 -27.44 -11.68
CA ALA A 755 16.55 -28.15 -10.53
C ALA A 755 18.07 -27.93 -10.41
N VAL A 756 18.80 -28.03 -11.54
CA VAL A 756 20.26 -27.83 -11.59
C VAL A 756 20.60 -26.37 -11.37
N SER A 757 19.82 -25.44 -11.92
CA SER A 757 19.96 -23.99 -11.68
C SER A 757 19.80 -23.64 -10.19
N GLN A 758 18.78 -24.19 -9.51
CA GLN A 758 18.60 -24.02 -8.07
C GLN A 758 19.76 -24.59 -7.25
N GLN A 759 20.32 -25.72 -7.67
CA GLN A 759 21.48 -26.32 -7.02
C GLN A 759 22.75 -25.47 -7.18
N ILE A 760 23.01 -24.92 -8.38
CA ILE A 760 24.09 -23.96 -8.63
C ILE A 760 23.92 -22.72 -7.74
N LYS A 761 22.69 -22.19 -7.64
CA LYS A 761 22.36 -21.01 -6.83
C LYS A 761 22.55 -21.24 -5.33
N ALA A 762 22.12 -22.40 -4.82
CA ALA A 762 22.33 -22.78 -3.43
C ALA A 762 23.83 -22.90 -3.09
N LEU A 763 24.63 -23.49 -3.98
CA LEU A 763 26.09 -23.59 -3.78
C LEU A 763 26.80 -22.23 -3.91
N ALA A 764 26.30 -21.31 -4.73
CA ALA A 764 26.81 -19.94 -4.85
C ALA A 764 26.57 -19.09 -3.58
N LEU A 765 25.58 -19.42 -2.75
CA LEU A 765 25.40 -18.83 -1.42
C LEU A 765 26.51 -19.26 -0.45
N MET A 766 27.06 -20.47 -0.65
CA MET A 766 28.10 -21.05 0.20
C MET A 766 29.52 -20.73 -0.31
N SER A 767 29.68 -20.46 -1.61
CA SER A 767 30.98 -20.14 -2.23
C SER A 767 30.87 -18.98 -3.22
N ARG A 768 31.55 -17.88 -2.92
CA ARG A 768 31.56 -16.67 -3.76
C ARG A 768 32.10 -16.91 -5.17
N SER A 769 32.94 -17.93 -5.36
CA SER A 769 33.51 -18.29 -6.67
C SER A 769 32.46 -18.75 -7.68
N LEU A 770 31.35 -19.36 -7.23
CA LEU A 770 30.28 -19.86 -8.12
C LEU A 770 29.25 -18.79 -8.51
N LYS A 771 29.32 -17.58 -7.94
CA LYS A 771 28.36 -16.49 -8.24
C LYS A 771 28.34 -16.07 -9.71
N PRO A 772 29.48 -15.91 -10.42
CA PRO A 772 29.47 -15.58 -11.85
C PRO A 772 28.80 -16.66 -12.69
N LEU A 773 29.04 -17.94 -12.38
CA LEU A 773 28.39 -19.07 -13.05
C LEU A 773 26.87 -19.05 -12.82
N SER A 774 26.44 -18.86 -11.58
CA SER A 774 25.02 -18.72 -11.24
C SER A 774 24.37 -17.56 -12.00
N GLY A 775 25.05 -16.41 -12.11
CA GLY A 775 24.55 -15.24 -12.82
C GLY A 775 24.41 -15.45 -14.33
N SER A 776 25.40 -16.07 -14.98
CA SER A 776 25.35 -16.42 -16.42
C SER A 776 24.19 -17.37 -16.73
N VAL A 777 23.96 -18.35 -15.86
CA VAL A 777 22.87 -19.32 -16.00
C VAL A 777 21.51 -18.67 -15.81
N GLU A 778 21.36 -17.84 -14.77
CA GLU A 778 20.12 -17.10 -14.51
C GLU A 778 19.80 -16.11 -15.65
N GLY A 779 20.81 -15.39 -16.15
CA GLY A 779 20.67 -14.48 -17.29
C GLY A 779 20.26 -15.16 -18.59
N ALA A 780 20.82 -16.34 -18.88
CA ALA A 780 20.43 -17.11 -20.06
C ALA A 780 18.98 -17.60 -19.97
N LEU A 781 18.57 -18.16 -18.82
CA LEU A 781 17.18 -18.61 -18.59
C LEU A 781 16.17 -17.46 -18.64
N LEU A 782 16.54 -16.28 -18.13
CA LEU A 782 15.72 -15.07 -18.24
C LEU A 782 15.56 -14.63 -19.70
N THR A 783 16.65 -14.60 -20.47
CA THR A 783 16.61 -14.28 -21.91
C THR A 783 15.59 -15.16 -22.65
N PHE A 784 15.61 -16.48 -22.40
CA PHE A 784 14.63 -17.40 -22.99
C PHE A 784 13.18 -17.09 -22.59
N ARG A 785 12.92 -16.85 -21.30
CA ARG A 785 11.58 -16.53 -20.79
C ARG A 785 11.05 -15.21 -21.37
N SER A 786 11.92 -14.20 -21.49
CA SER A 786 11.57 -12.90 -22.06
C SER A 786 11.22 -13.01 -23.54
N ILE A 787 12.04 -13.71 -24.33
CA ILE A 787 11.78 -13.96 -25.75
C ILE A 787 10.46 -14.72 -25.94
N ARG A 788 10.21 -15.77 -25.15
CA ARG A 788 8.94 -16.52 -25.21
C ARG A 788 7.73 -15.63 -24.90
N THR A 789 7.83 -14.78 -23.88
CA THR A 789 6.75 -13.87 -23.49
C THR A 789 6.50 -12.82 -24.57
N ALA A 790 7.57 -12.26 -25.15
CA ALA A 790 7.48 -11.32 -26.25
C ALA A 790 6.83 -11.96 -27.48
N ALA A 791 7.23 -13.17 -27.85
CA ALA A 791 6.64 -13.88 -28.97
C ALA A 791 5.15 -14.23 -28.77
N GLN A 792 4.75 -14.60 -27.55
CA GLN A 792 3.33 -14.81 -27.22
C GLN A 792 2.51 -13.53 -27.34
N ARG A 793 3.08 -12.36 -26.99
CA ARG A 793 2.42 -11.07 -27.18
C ARG A 793 2.27 -10.76 -28.67
N TRP A 794 3.33 -10.92 -29.44
CA TRP A 794 3.31 -10.75 -30.89
C TRP A 794 2.28 -11.65 -31.56
N GLY A 795 2.23 -12.93 -31.20
CA GLY A 795 1.22 -13.85 -31.71
C GLY A 795 -0.21 -13.63 -31.19
N ASN A 796 -0.45 -12.68 -30.29
CA ASN A 796 -1.79 -12.21 -29.94
C ASN A 796 -2.15 -10.91 -30.69
N SER A 797 -1.14 -10.13 -31.09
CA SER A 797 -1.27 -8.87 -31.82
C SER A 797 -1.34 -9.04 -33.34
N LEU A 798 -0.66 -10.06 -33.88
CA LEU A 798 -0.76 -10.57 -35.26
C LEU A 798 -1.95 -11.55 -35.38
#